data_AF-A0A075G1W1-F1
#
_entry.id   AF-A0A075G1W1-F1
#
_cell.length_a   1.000
_cell.length_b   1.000
_cell.length_c   1.000
_cell.angle_alpha   90.00
_cell.angle_beta   90.00
_cell.angle_gamma   90.00
#
_symmetry.space_group_name_H-M   'P 1'
#
loop_
_entity.id
_entity.type
_entity.pdbx_description
1 polymer ?
#
loop_
_entity_poly.entity_id
_entity_poly.type
_entity_poly.pdbx_seq_one_letter_code
_entity_poly.pdbx_strand_id
1 'polypeptide(L)'
;MARCDKFRMKKILAITIMIILAGIISILIFAQEEAVIEKLIHTDANFRVAFIGDQGLGSNSVAVLNLIKDENAQMVLHQGDFSYTDDPDAWDKQISDVLGDDFPYFGTIGGHDLLKWNEYQQKLYDRLKKIPDVQCIGDLGVKSSCTYKGLHFIQVGPGIKGSEHGSFIENQLNNNDHIWSVCSWAMNMTDMQTGKKPNKTGWEVYENCKNAGAIIATGHEHVYSRTKTLIDIENQVVDPEWSERNKLRIKEDSTFVFVSGIGGKTIRAQERCLPLSYPYGCNGEWANIYTSDQHATFGALFCTFNADGQPNKAYCYFKDIDGRIIDEFTITSFLGTYPDNTDLIDVDMSDMDLTSHVFSNKVIIDSNLSNTILIGADLSNAVLIGTTLTGADLTDANLTGVSLAYKDLTGTILRGADLTDANLTGVDLSGKDLTGTILRGADLTDANLTGVDLSGRDLTGAILKGVDLSDRDLSGTMLRGTNLSYSILTDVNLSGKDLEGTILKGVDLSDMDMTEIILEGADLSDANLSGQDLSDHDLTDVILTGANLSNSVLPDNGLSGRNFDDTIFNGVNLSGKNLSFSTFRDASFDNANMENTDLSYANFLEVDLTKIKSKSLAGANLSNVIFAYANLSGNNLDGAALHRGNFQYSNLSGTDFTGVSSGLIQGANFMGADLSDTNFEGISFVVRDNNGLIQIYTRTFTNIVHMVDSDCRLGDGTMKYCLESWEKIRMSLNAYALVPLRIQISGDDVTIKFVPTSEFDEANLRGANLSGSDLTLGFLTLADLTNADLTNADLSNAILTGANLTDANLTGAILTEAVLNCKNHPICVN
;
A
#
# COMPACT_ATOMS: atom_id res chain seq x y z
N MET A 1 -27.46 -56.59 -8.21
CA MET A 1 -27.44 -55.14 -7.89
C MET A 1 -26.07 -54.70 -7.36
N ALA A 2 -24.97 -54.92 -8.09
CA ALA A 2 -23.64 -54.43 -7.69
C ALA A 2 -22.72 -54.08 -8.88
N ARG A 3 -23.22 -54.20 -10.12
CA ARG A 3 -22.49 -53.84 -11.36
C ARG A 3 -23.02 -52.57 -12.05
N CYS A 4 -24.20 -52.07 -11.67
CA CYS A 4 -24.74 -50.81 -12.20
C CYS A 4 -24.18 -49.57 -11.47
N ASP A 5 -23.87 -49.65 -10.17
CA ASP A 5 -23.44 -48.47 -9.40
C ASP A 5 -21.98 -48.07 -9.64
N LYS A 6 -21.09 -49.02 -9.95
CA LYS A 6 -19.70 -48.71 -10.32
C LYS A 6 -19.57 -47.99 -11.67
N PHE A 7 -20.51 -48.21 -12.59
CA PHE A 7 -20.55 -47.51 -13.88
C PHE A 7 -21.14 -46.10 -13.76
N ARG A 8 -22.10 -45.92 -12.84
CA ARG A 8 -22.69 -44.61 -12.51
C ARG A 8 -21.69 -43.71 -11.77
N MET A 9 -20.97 -44.23 -10.77
CA MET A 9 -19.93 -43.47 -10.06
C MET A 9 -18.75 -43.09 -10.96
N LYS A 10 -18.30 -43.97 -11.87
CA LYS A 10 -17.24 -43.62 -12.83
C LYS A 10 -17.68 -42.58 -13.86
N LYS A 11 -18.95 -42.57 -14.28
CA LYS A 11 -19.51 -41.51 -15.13
C LYS A 11 -19.65 -40.19 -14.38
N ILE A 12 -20.11 -40.21 -13.13
CA ILE A 12 -20.21 -38.99 -12.32
C ILE A 12 -18.82 -38.43 -12.06
N LEU A 13 -17.85 -39.24 -11.64
CA LEU A 13 -16.46 -38.79 -11.42
C LEU A 13 -15.80 -38.28 -12.71
N ALA A 14 -16.05 -38.90 -13.86
CA ALA A 14 -15.54 -38.41 -15.16
C ALA A 14 -16.22 -37.11 -15.62
N ILE A 15 -17.50 -36.91 -15.30
CA ILE A 15 -18.24 -35.66 -15.56
C ILE A 15 -17.77 -34.58 -14.61
N THR A 16 -17.56 -34.87 -13.32
CA THR A 16 -17.01 -33.92 -12.34
C THR A 16 -15.57 -33.54 -12.69
N ILE A 17 -14.74 -34.49 -13.12
CA ILE A 17 -13.37 -34.20 -13.61
C ILE A 17 -13.42 -33.41 -14.92
N MET A 18 -14.36 -33.66 -15.84
CA MET A 18 -14.52 -32.84 -17.05
C MET A 18 -15.09 -31.45 -16.76
N ILE A 19 -15.94 -31.28 -15.76
CA ILE A 19 -16.45 -29.97 -15.32
C ILE A 19 -15.35 -29.21 -14.58
N ILE A 20 -14.52 -29.87 -13.77
CA ILE A 20 -13.34 -29.28 -13.14
C ILE A 20 -12.26 -28.96 -14.19
N LEU A 21 -12.02 -29.82 -15.19
CA LEU A 21 -11.11 -29.51 -16.29
C LEU A 21 -11.66 -28.41 -17.18
N ALA A 22 -12.96 -28.37 -17.47
CA ALA A 22 -13.59 -27.28 -18.21
C ALA A 22 -13.64 -25.98 -17.40
N GLY A 23 -13.75 -26.07 -16.07
CA GLY A 23 -13.61 -24.97 -15.12
C GLY A 23 -12.17 -24.44 -15.05
N ILE A 24 -11.17 -25.32 -15.01
CA ILE A 24 -9.75 -24.96 -15.00
C ILE A 24 -9.31 -24.46 -16.39
N ILE A 25 -9.83 -25.03 -17.48
CA ILE A 25 -9.58 -24.59 -18.86
C ILE A 25 -10.34 -23.28 -19.14
N SER A 26 -11.54 -23.05 -18.60
CA SER A 26 -12.19 -21.74 -18.68
C SER A 26 -11.47 -20.71 -17.81
N ILE A 27 -11.02 -21.05 -16.60
CA ILE A 27 -10.17 -20.16 -15.79
C ILE A 27 -8.82 -19.89 -16.47
N LEU A 28 -8.24 -20.84 -17.20
CA LEU A 28 -7.01 -20.65 -17.97
C LEU A 28 -7.24 -19.94 -19.32
N ILE A 29 -8.44 -20.01 -19.91
CA ILE A 29 -8.83 -19.26 -21.12
C ILE A 29 -9.24 -17.82 -20.74
N PHE A 30 -9.97 -17.62 -19.64
CA PHE A 30 -10.25 -16.30 -19.05
C PHE A 30 -8.94 -15.64 -18.56
N ALA A 31 -8.04 -16.39 -17.92
CA ALA A 31 -6.71 -15.90 -17.57
C ALA A 31 -5.73 -15.80 -18.77
N GLN A 32 -6.09 -16.27 -19.98
CA GLN A 32 -5.32 -16.03 -21.20
C GLN A 32 -5.86 -14.86 -22.04
N GLU A 33 -7.17 -14.60 -22.03
CA GLU A 33 -7.75 -13.42 -22.69
C GLU A 33 -7.63 -12.15 -21.84
N GLU A 34 -7.61 -12.25 -20.50
CA GLU A 34 -7.18 -11.15 -19.62
C GLU A 34 -5.66 -10.91 -19.64
N ALA A 35 -4.87 -11.80 -20.25
CA ALA A 35 -3.39 -11.75 -20.24
C ALA A 35 -2.74 -11.26 -21.55
N VAL A 36 -3.48 -10.57 -22.42
CA VAL A 36 -2.89 -9.81 -23.55
C VAL A 36 -3.37 -8.36 -23.55
N ILE A 37 -3.50 -7.77 -22.36
CA ILE A 37 -3.25 -6.34 -22.16
C ILE A 37 -2.05 -6.32 -21.22
N GLU A 38 -0.85 -6.20 -21.78
CA GLU A 38 0.35 -5.92 -21.00
C GLU A 38 0.02 -4.71 -20.11
N LYS A 39 0.08 -4.85 -18.78
CA LYS A 39 -0.41 -3.85 -17.83
C LYS A 39 0.50 -2.62 -17.89
N LEU A 40 0.21 -1.73 -18.83
CA LEU A 40 0.96 -0.50 -19.01
C LEU A 40 0.89 0.35 -17.74
N ILE A 41 1.97 1.07 -17.46
CA ILE A 41 2.04 2.01 -16.33
C ILE A 41 1.43 3.33 -16.78
N HIS A 42 0.39 3.76 -16.06
CA HIS A 42 -0.35 5.00 -16.31
C HIS A 42 0.21 6.14 -15.45
N THR A 43 0.18 7.37 -15.95
CA THR A 43 0.45 8.56 -15.12
C THR A 43 -0.68 8.80 -14.11
N ASP A 44 -0.39 9.47 -12.99
CA ASP A 44 -1.43 10.00 -12.10
C ASP A 44 -2.49 10.79 -12.89
N ALA A 45 -3.75 10.73 -12.46
CA ALA A 45 -4.83 11.48 -13.11
C ALA A 45 -4.54 12.99 -13.09
N ASN A 46 -4.74 13.64 -14.24
CA ASN A 46 -4.50 15.07 -14.45
C ASN A 46 -3.07 15.53 -14.09
N PHE A 47 -2.07 14.68 -14.35
CA PHE A 47 -0.68 14.99 -14.02
C PHE A 47 -0.10 16.07 -14.95
N ARG A 48 0.09 17.30 -14.43
CA ARG A 48 0.51 18.46 -15.22
C ARG A 48 2.02 18.70 -15.16
N VAL A 49 2.65 18.68 -16.34
CA VAL A 49 4.07 18.94 -16.54
C VAL A 49 4.26 20.27 -17.27
N ALA A 50 5.19 21.09 -16.79
CA ALA A 50 5.67 22.27 -17.50
C ALA A 50 7.00 21.98 -18.22
N PHE A 51 7.11 22.43 -19.47
CA PHE A 51 8.31 22.31 -20.30
C PHE A 51 8.88 23.68 -20.64
N ILE A 52 10.14 23.89 -20.29
CA ILE A 52 10.86 25.14 -20.54
C ILE A 52 12.31 24.87 -20.94
N GLY A 53 12.89 25.79 -21.69
CA GLY A 53 14.32 25.89 -21.96
C GLY A 53 14.75 27.34 -21.88
N ASP A 54 16.06 27.56 -21.78
CA ASP A 54 16.65 28.89 -21.95
C ASP A 54 16.10 29.92 -20.94
N GLN A 55 16.01 29.49 -19.68
CA GLN A 55 15.38 30.25 -18.60
C GLN A 55 16.14 31.56 -18.30
N GLY A 56 17.44 31.47 -18.04
CA GLY A 56 18.23 32.59 -17.52
C GLY A 56 17.85 33.02 -16.09
N LEU A 57 18.34 34.21 -15.72
CA LEU A 57 18.04 34.88 -14.45
C LEU A 57 17.32 36.21 -14.71
N GLY A 58 16.47 36.62 -13.77
CA GLY A 58 15.84 37.94 -13.74
C GLY A 58 14.32 37.91 -13.86
N SER A 59 13.73 39.09 -14.07
CA SER A 59 12.26 39.28 -13.98
C SER A 59 11.46 38.44 -14.96
N ASN A 60 11.97 38.21 -16.18
CA ASN A 60 11.28 37.42 -17.19
C ASN A 60 11.23 35.93 -16.80
N SER A 61 12.36 35.40 -16.34
CA SER A 61 12.48 34.04 -15.83
C SER A 61 11.58 33.83 -14.61
N VAL A 62 11.54 34.79 -13.68
CA VAL A 62 10.63 34.78 -12.54
C VAL A 62 9.16 34.82 -12.97
N ALA A 63 8.82 35.59 -14.02
CA ALA A 63 7.46 35.62 -14.56
C ALA A 63 7.04 34.26 -15.13
N VAL A 64 7.93 33.55 -15.84
CA VAL A 64 7.66 32.19 -16.33
C VAL A 64 7.52 31.19 -15.17
N LEU A 65 8.35 31.28 -14.13
CA LEU A 65 8.20 30.43 -12.94
C LEU A 65 6.89 30.71 -12.19
N ASN A 66 6.46 31.97 -12.09
CA ASN A 66 5.15 32.31 -11.52
C ASN A 66 4.01 31.74 -12.38
N LEU A 67 4.14 31.81 -13.71
CA LEU A 67 3.16 31.18 -14.61
C LEU A 67 3.07 29.66 -14.36
N ILE A 68 4.20 28.99 -14.16
CA ILE A 68 4.24 27.55 -13.84
C ILE A 68 3.50 27.25 -12.52
N LYS A 69 3.69 28.12 -11.52
CA LYS A 69 2.99 28.03 -10.23
C LYS A 69 1.49 28.25 -10.39
N ASP A 70 1.08 29.30 -11.11
CA ASP A 70 -0.31 29.71 -11.27
C ASP A 70 -1.12 28.66 -12.08
N GLU A 71 -0.45 27.99 -13.02
CA GLU A 71 -1.04 26.86 -13.75
C GLU A 71 -0.96 25.54 -12.98
N ASN A 72 -0.56 25.53 -11.70
CA ASN A 72 -0.49 24.32 -10.86
C ASN A 72 0.26 23.15 -11.51
N ALA A 73 1.36 23.43 -12.21
CA ALA A 73 2.22 22.36 -12.70
C ALA A 73 2.79 21.58 -11.52
N GLN A 74 2.88 20.26 -11.65
CA GLN A 74 3.35 19.37 -10.59
C GLN A 74 4.82 18.99 -10.78
N MET A 75 5.38 19.22 -11.96
CA MET A 75 6.82 19.13 -12.20
C MET A 75 7.26 20.00 -13.38
N VAL A 76 8.56 20.26 -13.47
CA VAL A 76 9.21 20.91 -14.62
C VAL A 76 10.21 19.96 -15.29
N LEU A 77 10.14 19.86 -16.62
CA LEU A 77 11.21 19.33 -17.47
C LEU A 77 11.92 20.48 -18.19
N HIS A 78 13.16 20.77 -17.79
CA HIS A 78 13.97 21.88 -18.30
C HIS A 78 14.97 21.43 -19.37
N GLN A 79 14.80 21.86 -20.62
CA GLN A 79 15.66 21.56 -21.78
C GLN A 79 16.93 22.44 -21.85
N GLY A 80 17.64 22.58 -20.72
CA GLY A 80 18.98 23.19 -20.64
C GLY A 80 19.05 24.71 -20.81
N ASP A 81 20.29 25.22 -20.67
CA ASP A 81 20.65 26.63 -20.68
C ASP A 81 20.01 27.39 -19.49
N PHE A 82 20.49 27.03 -18.29
CA PHE A 82 19.88 27.37 -17.00
C PHE A 82 20.01 28.84 -16.62
N SER A 83 21.22 29.32 -16.27
CA SER A 83 21.41 30.70 -15.77
C SER A 83 21.94 31.67 -16.84
N TYR A 84 22.65 31.16 -17.85
CA TYR A 84 23.51 31.93 -18.75
C TYR A 84 24.67 32.71 -18.11
N THR A 85 24.92 32.55 -16.81
CA THR A 85 25.90 33.33 -16.04
C THR A 85 26.83 32.47 -15.21
N ASP A 86 26.84 31.15 -15.41
CA ASP A 86 27.64 30.21 -14.62
C ASP A 86 27.38 30.33 -13.11
N ASP A 87 26.13 30.63 -12.73
CA ASP A 87 25.69 30.80 -11.34
C ASP A 87 24.61 29.78 -10.98
N PRO A 88 24.99 28.58 -10.50
CA PRO A 88 24.06 27.54 -10.07
C PRO A 88 23.26 27.90 -8.83
N ASP A 89 23.86 28.65 -7.90
CA ASP A 89 23.21 29.04 -6.65
C ASP A 89 22.09 30.05 -6.91
N ALA A 90 22.34 31.08 -7.73
CA ALA A 90 21.31 32.05 -8.07
C ALA A 90 20.16 31.41 -8.88
N TRP A 91 20.48 30.48 -9.79
CA TRP A 91 19.47 29.77 -10.57
C TRP A 91 18.57 28.90 -9.69
N ASP A 92 19.17 28.08 -8.82
CA ASP A 92 18.43 27.22 -7.90
C ASP A 92 17.60 28.04 -6.91
N LYS A 93 18.18 29.11 -6.36
CA LYS A 93 17.48 30.02 -5.45
C LYS A 93 16.26 30.66 -6.11
N GLN A 94 16.37 31.09 -7.36
CA GLN A 94 15.24 31.71 -8.08
C GLN A 94 14.06 30.73 -8.22
N ILE A 95 14.34 29.45 -8.45
CA ILE A 95 13.31 28.40 -8.50
C ILE A 95 12.69 28.22 -7.11
N SER A 96 13.51 28.07 -6.07
CA SER A 96 13.05 27.92 -4.69
C SER A 96 12.17 29.07 -4.22
N ASP A 97 12.55 30.31 -4.54
CA ASP A 97 11.82 31.51 -4.14
C ASP A 97 10.40 31.56 -4.73
N VAL A 98 10.15 30.87 -5.85
CA VAL A 98 8.85 30.89 -6.54
C VAL A 98 8.06 29.60 -6.33
N LEU A 99 8.68 28.46 -6.66
CA LEU A 99 8.03 27.14 -6.70
C LEU A 99 8.19 26.35 -5.40
N GLY A 100 9.20 26.68 -4.58
CA GLY A 100 9.54 25.94 -3.37
C GLY A 100 10.78 25.05 -3.51
N ASP A 101 11.34 24.68 -2.35
CA ASP A 101 12.58 23.89 -2.23
C ASP A 101 12.40 22.39 -2.53
N ASP A 102 11.16 21.92 -2.48
CA ASP A 102 10.71 20.54 -2.66
C ASP A 102 9.92 20.34 -3.96
N PHE A 103 9.78 21.39 -4.78
CA PHE A 103 9.11 21.29 -6.07
C PHE A 103 9.90 20.39 -7.05
N PRO A 104 9.27 19.38 -7.69
CA PRO A 104 9.93 18.49 -8.64
C PRO A 104 10.45 19.22 -9.88
N TYR A 105 11.78 19.32 -9.99
CA TYR A 105 12.45 20.06 -11.06
C TYR A 105 13.56 19.22 -11.69
N PHE A 106 13.40 18.86 -12.94
CA PHE A 106 14.36 18.04 -13.70
C PHE A 106 14.98 18.89 -14.80
N GLY A 107 16.29 18.74 -15.01
CA GLY A 107 17.00 19.52 -16.02
C GLY A 107 17.99 18.69 -16.83
N THR A 108 18.09 18.99 -18.11
CA THR A 108 19.07 18.40 -19.03
C THR A 108 20.16 19.42 -19.34
N ILE A 109 21.40 18.99 -19.57
CA ILE A 109 22.52 19.88 -19.88
C ILE A 109 22.31 20.67 -21.18
N GLY A 110 22.53 21.99 -21.12
CA GLY A 110 22.61 22.91 -22.24
C GLY A 110 24.05 23.38 -22.54
N GLY A 111 24.21 24.13 -23.63
CA GLY A 111 25.51 24.64 -24.08
C GLY A 111 26.11 25.68 -23.12
N HIS A 112 25.27 26.41 -22.39
CA HIS A 112 25.66 27.42 -21.41
C HIS A 112 25.87 26.86 -20.00
N ASP A 113 25.65 25.56 -19.79
CA ASP A 113 25.77 24.94 -18.45
C ASP A 113 27.10 24.22 -18.27
N LEU A 114 27.84 23.95 -19.36
CA LEU A 114 28.99 23.04 -19.38
C LEU A 114 30.10 23.42 -18.39
N LEU A 115 30.36 24.71 -18.20
CA LEU A 115 31.45 25.19 -17.33
C LEU A 115 31.20 24.85 -15.85
N LYS A 116 29.94 24.93 -15.41
CA LYS A 116 29.53 24.64 -14.03
C LYS A 116 28.58 23.44 -13.93
N TRP A 117 28.61 22.53 -14.90
CA TRP A 117 27.65 21.44 -14.99
C TRP A 117 27.57 20.60 -13.71
N ASN A 118 28.72 20.23 -13.14
CA ASN A 118 28.74 19.42 -11.92
C ASN A 118 28.00 20.11 -10.76
N GLU A 119 28.04 21.44 -10.69
CA GLU A 119 27.38 22.22 -9.66
C GLU A 119 25.87 22.31 -9.93
N TYR A 120 25.46 22.56 -11.18
CA TYR A 120 24.05 22.48 -11.60
C TYR A 120 23.43 21.11 -11.37
N GLN A 121 24.16 20.05 -11.76
CA GLN A 121 23.75 18.67 -11.59
C GLN A 121 23.61 18.32 -10.10
N GLN A 122 24.49 18.85 -9.24
CA GLN A 122 24.34 18.69 -7.79
C GLN A 122 23.06 19.35 -7.27
N LYS A 123 22.70 20.55 -7.75
CA LYS A 123 21.42 21.19 -7.38
C LYS A 123 20.21 20.35 -7.76
N LEU A 124 20.23 19.74 -8.95
CA LEU A 124 19.19 18.82 -9.38
C LEU A 124 19.10 17.59 -8.47
N TYR A 125 20.22 16.94 -8.15
CA TYR A 125 20.23 15.83 -7.19
C TYR A 125 19.67 16.22 -5.82
N ASP A 126 20.08 17.38 -5.29
CA ASP A 126 19.66 17.85 -3.97
C ASP A 126 18.14 18.12 -3.91
N ARG A 127 17.54 18.60 -5.01
CA ARG A 127 16.08 18.73 -5.14
C ARG A 127 15.40 17.37 -5.17
N LEU A 128 15.82 16.49 -6.08
CA LEU A 128 15.14 15.22 -6.32
C LEU A 128 15.23 14.27 -5.12
N LYS A 129 16.30 14.33 -4.33
CA LYS A 129 16.44 13.53 -3.09
C LYS A 129 15.34 13.80 -2.06
N LYS A 130 14.70 14.97 -2.11
CA LYS A 130 13.61 15.33 -1.18
C LYS A 130 12.27 14.71 -1.59
N ILE A 131 12.19 14.10 -2.77
CA ILE A 131 10.95 13.61 -3.36
C ILE A 131 11.04 12.07 -3.48
N PRO A 132 10.47 11.31 -2.53
CA PRO A 132 10.71 9.87 -2.43
C PRO A 132 10.18 9.06 -3.62
N ASP A 133 9.20 9.58 -4.35
CA ASP A 133 8.56 8.88 -5.48
C ASP A 133 9.34 9.02 -6.80
N VAL A 134 10.41 9.83 -6.83
CA VAL A 134 11.27 9.99 -8.01
C VAL A 134 12.26 8.85 -8.08
N GLN A 135 12.28 8.16 -9.22
CA GLN A 135 13.30 7.15 -9.51
C GLN A 135 14.08 7.58 -10.74
N CYS A 136 15.40 7.69 -10.64
CA CYS A 136 16.27 8.02 -11.76
C CYS A 136 17.46 7.05 -11.79
N ILE A 137 17.80 6.57 -12.98
CA ILE A 137 19.01 5.79 -13.24
C ILE A 137 19.90 6.51 -14.25
N GLY A 138 21.21 6.29 -14.15
CA GLY A 138 22.20 6.89 -15.05
C GLY A 138 22.75 8.24 -14.56
N ASP A 139 23.32 9.00 -15.50
CA ASP A 139 23.98 10.30 -15.26
C ASP A 139 22.93 11.42 -15.41
N LEU A 140 22.41 11.92 -14.29
CA LEU A 140 21.25 12.82 -14.24
C LEU A 140 21.43 14.02 -15.16
N GLY A 141 20.54 14.19 -16.15
CA GLY A 141 20.59 15.33 -17.08
C GLY A 141 21.62 15.21 -18.21
N VAL A 142 22.33 14.08 -18.33
CA VAL A 142 23.30 13.81 -19.42
C VAL A 142 22.99 12.50 -20.14
N LYS A 143 22.71 11.44 -19.39
CA LYS A 143 22.22 10.12 -19.83
C LYS A 143 21.46 9.48 -18.67
N SER A 144 20.27 9.99 -18.39
CA SER A 144 19.40 9.44 -17.34
C SER A 144 18.03 9.05 -17.88
N SER A 145 17.46 7.99 -17.30
CA SER A 145 16.06 7.63 -17.42
C SER A 145 15.44 7.78 -16.03
N CYS A 146 14.30 8.45 -15.99
CA CYS A 146 13.61 8.76 -14.76
C CYS A 146 12.12 8.39 -14.87
N THR A 147 11.52 8.06 -13.74
CA THR A 147 10.09 7.92 -13.58
C THR A 147 9.61 8.77 -12.41
N TYR A 148 8.45 9.40 -12.60
CA TYR A 148 7.76 10.13 -11.54
C TYR A 148 6.27 10.14 -11.82
N LYS A 149 5.45 9.72 -10.85
CA LYS A 149 3.97 9.68 -10.96
C LYS A 149 3.48 9.00 -12.25
N GLY A 150 4.12 7.89 -12.61
CA GLY A 150 3.81 7.11 -13.81
C GLY A 150 4.19 7.75 -15.15
N LEU A 151 4.94 8.86 -15.16
CA LEU A 151 5.56 9.40 -16.37
C LEU A 151 6.99 8.90 -16.48
N HIS A 152 7.35 8.28 -17.60
CA HIS A 152 8.73 7.96 -17.93
C HIS A 152 9.34 9.10 -18.77
N PHE A 153 10.59 9.47 -18.49
CA PHE A 153 11.29 10.44 -19.32
C PHE A 153 12.80 10.21 -19.29
N ILE A 154 13.43 10.55 -20.41
CA ILE A 154 14.85 10.35 -20.66
C ILE A 154 15.49 11.72 -20.87
N GLN A 155 16.58 11.97 -20.16
CA GLN A 155 17.35 13.20 -20.26
C GLN A 155 18.72 12.89 -20.88
N VAL A 156 18.99 13.48 -22.03
CA VAL A 156 20.24 13.25 -22.78
C VAL A 156 20.94 14.55 -23.19
N GLY A 157 22.28 14.55 -23.22
CA GLY A 157 23.10 15.70 -23.61
C GLY A 157 23.79 15.63 -24.99
N PRO A 158 23.14 15.16 -26.07
CA PRO A 158 23.79 14.99 -27.38
C PRO A 158 24.30 16.33 -27.91
N GLY A 159 25.50 16.30 -28.50
CA GLY A 159 26.18 17.50 -28.98
C GLY A 159 26.85 18.36 -27.90
N ILE A 160 26.71 17.97 -26.62
CA ILE A 160 27.29 18.71 -25.47
C ILE A 160 28.18 17.79 -24.63
N LYS A 161 27.61 16.76 -24.00
CA LYS A 161 28.29 15.93 -22.99
C LYS A 161 27.74 14.51 -23.01
N GLY A 162 28.65 13.54 -22.93
CA GLY A 162 28.33 12.12 -23.06
C GLY A 162 28.54 11.60 -24.47
N SER A 163 28.32 10.29 -24.64
CA SER A 163 28.38 9.58 -25.92
C SER A 163 27.33 8.48 -25.93
N GLU A 164 27.03 7.92 -27.12
CA GLU A 164 26.11 6.79 -27.26
C GLU A 164 24.71 7.10 -26.69
N HIS A 165 24.18 8.28 -27.02
CA HIS A 165 22.86 8.70 -26.57
C HIS A 165 21.75 7.94 -27.29
N GLY A 166 21.89 7.68 -28.59
CA GLY A 166 20.90 6.93 -29.39
C GLY A 166 20.66 5.53 -28.84
N SER A 167 21.72 4.73 -28.69
CA SER A 167 21.62 3.39 -28.09
C SER A 167 21.12 3.40 -26.64
N PHE A 168 21.43 4.44 -25.86
CA PHE A 168 20.87 4.57 -24.52
C PHE A 168 19.35 4.77 -24.57
N ILE A 169 18.87 5.71 -25.39
CA ILE A 169 17.44 5.97 -25.58
C ILE A 169 16.71 4.70 -26.01
N GLU A 170 17.21 4.04 -27.06
CA GLU A 170 16.63 2.80 -27.56
C GLU A 170 16.52 1.74 -26.46
N ASN A 171 17.58 1.52 -25.70
CA ASN A 171 17.55 0.54 -24.61
C ASN A 171 16.57 0.91 -23.48
N GLN A 172 16.45 2.20 -23.13
CA GLN A 172 15.54 2.61 -22.06
C GLN A 172 14.07 2.56 -22.51
N LEU A 173 13.78 2.91 -23.76
CA LEU A 173 12.42 2.89 -24.30
C LEU A 173 11.94 1.47 -24.66
N ASN A 174 12.82 0.58 -25.12
CA ASN A 174 12.45 -0.81 -25.42
C ASN A 174 12.18 -1.65 -24.16
N ASN A 175 12.59 -1.18 -22.98
CA ASN A 175 12.36 -1.85 -21.69
C ASN A 175 11.45 -0.99 -20.81
N ASN A 176 10.38 -0.45 -21.38
CA ASN A 176 9.49 0.49 -20.72
C ASN A 176 8.01 0.15 -20.94
N ASP A 177 7.30 -0.09 -19.85
CA ASP A 177 5.86 -0.37 -19.87
C ASP A 177 4.98 0.88 -19.69
N HIS A 178 5.56 2.09 -19.65
CA HIS A 178 4.79 3.33 -19.42
C HIS A 178 4.13 3.82 -20.71
N ILE A 179 2.86 4.25 -20.62
CA ILE A 179 2.09 4.84 -21.74
C ILE A 179 2.74 6.10 -22.28
N TRP A 180 3.32 6.90 -21.39
CA TRP A 180 3.92 8.18 -21.71
C TRP A 180 5.42 8.14 -21.46
N SER A 181 6.17 8.38 -22.54
CA SER A 181 7.60 8.61 -22.50
C SER A 181 7.94 9.97 -23.10
N VAL A 182 8.86 10.70 -22.49
CA VAL A 182 9.40 11.94 -23.04
C VAL A 182 10.91 11.84 -23.19
N CYS A 183 11.43 12.07 -24.40
CA CYS A 183 12.85 12.34 -24.58
C CYS A 183 13.12 13.85 -24.50
N SER A 184 14.05 14.26 -23.65
CA SER A 184 14.32 15.67 -23.34
C SER A 184 15.80 16.01 -23.51
N TRP A 185 16.11 17.01 -24.34
CA TRP A 185 17.46 17.54 -24.53
C TRP A 185 17.49 18.98 -25.03
N ALA A 186 18.65 19.65 -24.95
CA ALA A 186 18.76 21.06 -25.33
C ALA A 186 18.90 21.28 -26.84
N MET A 187 19.95 20.70 -27.46
CA MET A 187 20.41 21.03 -28.81
C MET A 187 19.46 20.57 -29.94
N ASN A 188 19.42 21.30 -31.06
CA ASN A 188 18.55 20.96 -32.20
C ASN A 188 19.35 20.46 -33.43
N MET A 189 18.64 19.79 -34.34
CA MET A 189 19.00 19.77 -35.77
C MET A 189 18.48 21.04 -36.44
N THR A 190 19.20 21.56 -37.43
CA THR A 190 18.83 22.80 -38.15
C THR A 190 17.41 22.70 -38.70
N ASP A 191 17.03 21.52 -39.20
CA ASP A 191 15.72 21.25 -39.78
C ASP A 191 14.60 21.14 -38.76
N MET A 192 14.92 20.83 -37.49
CA MET A 192 13.96 20.70 -36.39
C MET A 192 13.87 21.95 -35.51
N GLN A 193 14.06 23.11 -36.14
CA GLN A 193 13.89 24.43 -35.52
C GLN A 193 13.54 25.46 -36.62
N THR A 194 13.06 26.62 -36.19
CA THR A 194 12.68 27.73 -37.08
C THR A 194 13.81 28.76 -37.27
N GLY A 195 14.92 28.63 -36.54
CA GLY A 195 16.14 29.44 -36.64
C GLY A 195 17.19 28.88 -37.61
N LYS A 196 18.42 29.39 -37.54
CA LYS A 196 19.57 28.95 -38.39
C LYS A 196 20.74 28.36 -37.60
N LYS A 197 20.52 27.89 -36.37
CA LYS A 197 21.59 27.24 -35.59
C LYS A 197 22.05 25.94 -36.27
N PRO A 198 23.34 25.61 -36.23
CA PRO A 198 23.89 24.44 -36.91
C PRO A 198 23.45 23.12 -36.25
N ASN A 199 23.52 22.03 -37.01
CA ASN A 199 23.26 20.66 -36.51
C ASN A 199 24.20 20.30 -35.34
N LYS A 200 23.63 19.90 -34.21
CA LYS A 200 24.40 19.51 -33.01
C LYS A 200 24.04 18.14 -32.43
N THR A 201 22.85 17.63 -32.72
CA THR A 201 22.31 16.42 -32.06
C THR A 201 22.57 15.13 -32.84
N GLY A 202 22.24 15.12 -34.13
CA GLY A 202 22.20 13.92 -34.97
C GLY A 202 20.80 13.28 -35.03
N TRP A 203 20.46 12.65 -36.15
CA TRP A 203 19.12 12.11 -36.40
C TRP A 203 18.79 10.83 -35.60
N GLU A 204 19.80 10.02 -35.29
CA GLU A 204 19.65 8.78 -34.51
C GLU A 204 18.87 9.00 -33.20
N VAL A 205 19.14 10.10 -32.49
CA VAL A 205 18.45 10.45 -31.23
C VAL A 205 16.97 10.77 -31.46
N TYR A 206 16.65 11.51 -32.52
CA TYR A 206 15.27 11.83 -32.87
C TYR A 206 14.50 10.57 -33.28
N GLU A 207 15.07 9.78 -34.19
CA GLU A 207 14.43 8.58 -34.72
C GLU A 207 14.25 7.50 -33.63
N ASN A 208 15.21 7.29 -32.74
CA ASN A 208 15.05 6.31 -31.66
C ASN A 208 13.92 6.68 -30.70
N CYS A 209 13.71 7.97 -30.42
CA CYS A 209 12.55 8.41 -29.63
C CYS A 209 11.24 8.20 -30.39
N LYS A 210 11.22 8.52 -31.70
CA LYS A 210 10.05 8.33 -32.57
C LYS A 210 9.66 6.87 -32.71
N ASN A 211 10.62 5.97 -32.89
CA ASN A 211 10.38 4.53 -33.07
C ASN A 211 9.63 3.94 -31.87
N ALA A 212 9.86 4.46 -30.67
CA ALA A 212 9.15 4.06 -29.45
C ALA A 212 7.96 4.96 -29.08
N GLY A 213 7.56 5.91 -29.95
CA GLY A 213 6.45 6.83 -29.68
C GLY A 213 6.69 7.81 -28.52
N ALA A 214 7.93 8.12 -28.17
CA ALA A 214 8.22 9.09 -27.12
C ALA A 214 8.03 10.53 -27.62
N ILE A 215 7.46 11.39 -26.78
CA ILE A 215 7.36 12.84 -27.05
C ILE A 215 8.77 13.43 -27.07
N ILE A 216 9.09 14.30 -28.03
CA ILE A 216 10.41 14.91 -28.14
C ILE A 216 10.37 16.37 -27.72
N ALA A 217 10.99 16.66 -26.57
CA ALA A 217 11.08 17.98 -25.97
C ALA A 217 12.47 18.58 -26.17
N THR A 218 12.54 19.74 -26.83
CA THR A 218 13.81 20.45 -27.08
C THR A 218 13.79 21.92 -26.65
N GLY A 219 14.97 22.51 -26.49
CA GLY A 219 15.16 23.92 -26.16
C GLY A 219 16.13 24.56 -27.13
N HIS A 220 17.08 25.33 -26.59
CA HIS A 220 18.19 25.96 -27.27
C HIS A 220 17.81 27.03 -28.29
N GLU A 221 16.93 26.77 -29.27
CA GLU A 221 16.41 27.83 -30.13
C GLU A 221 15.36 28.66 -29.38
N HIS A 222 15.53 29.98 -29.37
CA HIS A 222 14.74 30.86 -28.49
C HIS A 222 13.39 31.22 -29.11
N VAL A 223 12.58 30.20 -29.29
CA VAL A 223 11.24 30.24 -29.86
C VAL A 223 10.36 29.23 -29.13
N TYR A 224 9.04 29.38 -29.29
CA TYR A 224 8.14 28.23 -29.16
C TYR A 224 7.75 27.75 -30.56
N SER A 225 7.83 26.44 -30.80
CA SER A 225 7.33 25.85 -32.04
C SER A 225 7.09 24.36 -31.84
N ARG A 226 6.09 23.80 -32.53
CA ARG A 226 5.87 22.35 -32.55
C ARG A 226 5.40 21.83 -33.90
N THR A 227 5.73 20.59 -34.18
CA THR A 227 5.29 19.90 -35.39
C THR A 227 3.89 19.31 -35.23
N LYS A 228 3.29 18.91 -36.35
CA LYS A 228 2.26 17.88 -36.41
C LYS A 228 2.86 16.52 -36.05
N THR A 229 2.04 15.48 -36.00
CA THR A 229 2.55 14.10 -35.90
C THR A 229 3.39 13.78 -37.14
N LEU A 230 4.59 13.26 -36.90
CA LEU A 230 5.58 12.84 -37.89
C LEU A 230 5.83 11.34 -37.79
N ILE A 231 6.03 10.70 -38.93
CA ILE A 231 6.42 9.28 -39.06
C ILE A 231 7.89 9.11 -39.53
N ASP A 232 8.51 10.21 -39.96
CA ASP A 232 9.93 10.31 -40.31
C ASP A 232 10.36 11.73 -39.95
N ILE A 233 11.22 11.86 -38.94
CA ILE A 233 11.63 13.17 -38.41
C ILE A 233 12.77 13.73 -39.25
N GLU A 234 13.72 12.91 -39.70
CA GLU A 234 14.82 13.34 -40.57
C GLU A 234 14.29 14.05 -41.83
N ASN A 235 13.25 13.50 -42.45
CA ASN A 235 12.63 14.06 -43.66
C ASN A 235 11.39 14.93 -43.37
N GLN A 236 11.03 15.13 -42.09
CA GLN A 236 9.84 15.86 -41.63
C GLN A 236 8.53 15.40 -42.30
N VAL A 237 8.33 14.10 -42.46
CA VAL A 237 7.12 13.54 -43.09
C VAL A 237 5.97 13.54 -42.09
N VAL A 238 4.96 14.36 -42.36
CA VAL A 238 3.70 14.40 -41.60
C VAL A 238 2.94 13.09 -41.80
N ASP A 239 2.38 12.59 -40.71
CA ASP A 239 1.52 11.43 -40.72
C ASP A 239 0.23 11.71 -41.51
N PRO A 240 0.01 11.03 -42.65
CA PRO A 240 -1.16 11.30 -43.47
C PRO A 240 -2.48 10.87 -42.79
N GLU A 241 -2.42 9.91 -41.85
CA GLU A 241 -3.59 9.45 -41.09
C GLU A 241 -3.90 10.36 -39.91
N TRP A 242 -2.95 11.19 -39.48
CA TRP A 242 -3.07 12.05 -38.30
C TRP A 242 -2.53 13.46 -38.57
N SER A 243 -3.02 14.05 -39.66
CA SER A 243 -2.52 15.32 -40.21
C SER A 243 -3.13 16.58 -39.58
N GLU A 244 -4.13 16.40 -38.71
CA GLU A 244 -4.82 17.47 -37.99
C GLU A 244 -3.87 18.21 -37.04
N ARG A 245 -3.89 19.55 -37.07
CA ARG A 245 -2.89 20.37 -36.37
C ARG A 245 -2.96 20.29 -34.83
N ASN A 246 -4.16 20.06 -34.28
CA ASN A 246 -4.42 20.14 -32.85
C ASN A 246 -4.78 18.77 -32.24
N LYS A 247 -4.73 17.71 -33.04
CA LYS A 247 -4.90 16.32 -32.59
C LYS A 247 -3.64 15.56 -32.97
N LEU A 248 -2.85 15.18 -31.99
CA LEU A 248 -1.60 14.45 -32.20
C LEU A 248 -1.77 13.01 -31.75
N ARG A 249 -1.08 12.09 -32.42
CA ARG A 249 -0.90 10.72 -31.94
C ARG A 249 0.55 10.45 -31.60
N ILE A 250 0.73 9.57 -30.63
CA ILE A 250 1.99 8.86 -30.42
C ILE A 250 1.75 7.36 -30.50
N LYS A 251 2.64 6.65 -31.20
CA LYS A 251 2.67 5.19 -31.31
C LYS A 251 4.07 4.75 -31.74
N GLU A 252 4.30 3.44 -31.84
CA GLU A 252 5.50 2.94 -32.50
C GLU A 252 5.66 3.60 -33.88
N ASP A 253 6.85 4.13 -34.13
CA ASP A 253 7.23 4.88 -35.33
C ASP A 253 6.51 6.22 -35.58
N SER A 254 5.79 6.79 -34.61
CA SER A 254 5.05 8.05 -34.79
C SER A 254 5.07 8.93 -33.53
N THR A 255 5.51 10.18 -33.67
CA THR A 255 5.50 11.17 -32.58
C THR A 255 5.54 12.60 -33.11
N PHE A 256 5.71 13.60 -32.25
CA PHE A 256 5.94 14.99 -32.63
C PHE A 256 7.13 15.59 -31.88
N VAL A 257 7.63 16.71 -32.40
CA VAL A 257 8.76 17.45 -31.83
C VAL A 257 8.31 18.86 -31.46
N PHE A 258 8.75 19.34 -30.30
CA PHE A 258 8.59 20.75 -29.94
C PHE A 258 9.88 21.39 -29.42
N VAL A 259 9.92 22.70 -29.56
CA VAL A 259 10.94 23.62 -29.01
C VAL A 259 10.22 24.52 -28.01
N SER A 260 10.69 24.56 -26.76
CA SER A 260 10.16 25.44 -25.70
C SER A 260 11.24 26.36 -25.14
N GLY A 261 12.00 27.05 -26.00
CA GLY A 261 13.22 27.79 -25.64
C GLY A 261 13.01 29.25 -25.24
N ILE A 262 11.82 29.64 -24.77
CA ILE A 262 11.50 31.02 -24.37
C ILE A 262 11.15 31.11 -22.89
N GLY A 263 11.91 30.41 -22.05
CA GLY A 263 11.74 30.39 -20.60
C GLY A 263 12.19 31.65 -19.86
N GLY A 264 12.82 32.62 -20.53
CA GLY A 264 13.09 33.94 -19.95
C GLY A 264 14.31 34.69 -20.48
N LYS A 265 15.23 34.05 -21.23
CA LYS A 265 16.48 34.67 -21.64
C LYS A 265 16.35 35.71 -22.76
N THR A 266 16.06 35.27 -23.99
CA THR A 266 15.75 36.14 -25.15
C THR A 266 14.76 35.44 -26.06
N ILE A 267 14.29 36.13 -27.11
CA ILE A 267 13.37 35.58 -28.13
C ILE A 267 13.95 35.93 -29.50
N ARG A 268 13.94 34.98 -30.44
CA ARG A 268 14.51 35.13 -31.79
C ARG A 268 13.45 35.29 -32.86
N ALA A 269 13.86 35.66 -34.07
CA ALA A 269 13.02 35.79 -35.25
C ALA A 269 12.91 34.45 -35.99
N GLN A 270 11.85 34.27 -36.76
CA GLN A 270 11.66 33.13 -37.64
C GLN A 270 12.54 33.30 -38.88
N GLU A 271 13.59 32.50 -39.00
CA GLU A 271 14.54 32.59 -40.10
C GLU A 271 14.34 31.52 -41.18
N ARG A 272 13.54 30.49 -40.90
CA ARG A 272 13.20 29.36 -41.78
C ARG A 272 11.69 29.11 -41.80
N CYS A 273 11.25 28.38 -42.83
CA CYS A 273 9.88 27.87 -42.98
C CYS A 273 8.80 28.97 -42.96
N LEU A 274 9.10 30.11 -43.60
CA LEU A 274 8.19 31.23 -43.86
C LEU A 274 7.02 30.77 -44.75
N PRO A 275 5.78 31.26 -44.57
CA PRO A 275 5.38 32.57 -44.02
C PRO A 275 5.13 32.63 -42.50
N LEU A 276 4.86 33.85 -41.99
CA LEU A 276 4.66 34.15 -40.56
C LEU A 276 3.31 33.68 -39.98
N SER A 277 2.42 33.12 -40.80
CA SER A 277 1.10 32.61 -40.40
C SER A 277 0.85 31.24 -41.01
N TYR A 278 0.09 30.39 -40.32
CA TYR A 278 -0.27 29.07 -40.84
C TYR A 278 -0.92 29.15 -42.24
N PRO A 279 -0.59 28.24 -43.18
CA PRO A 279 0.32 27.10 -43.04
C PRO A 279 1.80 27.52 -42.98
N TYR A 280 2.49 27.02 -41.97
CA TYR A 280 3.93 27.13 -41.80
C TYR A 280 4.63 25.97 -42.52
N GLY A 281 5.94 26.07 -42.74
CA GLY A 281 6.75 24.87 -42.97
C GLY A 281 7.56 24.83 -44.25
N CYS A 282 8.66 24.09 -44.15
CA CYS A 282 9.53 23.74 -45.24
C CYS A 282 9.07 22.45 -45.95
N ASN A 283 8.08 21.74 -45.36
CA ASN A 283 7.33 20.58 -45.85
C ASN A 283 5.86 20.50 -45.32
N GLY A 284 5.34 21.55 -44.65
CA GLY A 284 3.99 21.58 -44.06
C GLY A 284 3.86 20.92 -42.68
N GLU A 285 5.00 20.69 -42.04
CA GLU A 285 5.25 19.93 -40.82
C GLU A 285 4.92 20.68 -39.52
N TRP A 286 5.02 22.01 -39.52
CA TRP A 286 4.82 22.82 -38.33
C TRP A 286 3.34 23.10 -38.07
N ALA A 287 2.88 22.74 -36.87
CA ALA A 287 1.51 23.02 -36.42
C ALA A 287 1.38 24.43 -35.85
N ASN A 288 2.39 24.88 -35.09
CA ASN A 288 2.44 26.23 -34.52
C ASN A 288 3.89 26.74 -34.40
N ILE A 289 4.07 28.05 -34.61
CA ILE A 289 5.33 28.78 -34.50
C ILE A 289 5.04 30.12 -33.79
N TYR A 290 5.77 30.40 -32.72
CA TYR A 290 5.70 31.62 -31.94
C TYR A 290 7.11 32.19 -31.71
N THR A 291 7.44 33.22 -32.50
CA THR A 291 8.71 33.92 -32.47
C THR A 291 8.50 35.42 -32.31
N SER A 292 9.58 36.20 -32.24
CA SER A 292 9.48 37.67 -32.22
C SER A 292 8.72 38.26 -33.43
N ASP A 293 8.69 37.57 -34.57
CA ASP A 293 7.90 37.98 -35.74
C ASP A 293 6.38 37.79 -35.55
N GLN A 294 5.99 36.88 -34.64
CA GLN A 294 4.62 36.71 -34.17
C GLN A 294 4.36 37.48 -32.85
N HIS A 295 5.21 38.46 -32.53
CA HIS A 295 5.15 39.26 -31.31
C HIS A 295 5.22 38.41 -30.03
N ALA A 296 6.07 37.38 -30.05
CA ALA A 296 6.21 36.49 -28.92
C ALA A 296 6.72 37.19 -27.66
N THR A 297 6.16 36.75 -26.54
CA THR A 297 6.69 36.96 -25.19
C THR A 297 7.07 35.62 -24.56
N PHE A 298 7.69 35.63 -23.39
CA PHE A 298 8.17 34.43 -22.70
C PHE A 298 7.00 33.56 -22.20
N GLY A 299 7.24 32.26 -22.00
CA GLY A 299 6.19 31.35 -21.58
C GLY A 299 6.66 29.93 -21.36
N ALA A 300 5.70 29.03 -21.15
CA ALA A 300 5.93 27.60 -20.96
C ALA A 300 4.86 26.78 -21.70
N LEU A 301 5.26 25.58 -22.14
CA LEU A 301 4.32 24.56 -22.59
C LEU A 301 3.87 23.75 -21.38
N PHE A 302 2.56 23.60 -21.22
CA PHE A 302 1.96 22.75 -20.20
C PHE A 302 1.34 21.54 -20.88
N CYS A 303 1.60 20.34 -20.38
CA CYS A 303 0.88 19.14 -20.76
C CYS A 303 0.33 18.44 -19.53
N THR A 304 -0.97 18.20 -19.52
CA THR A 304 -1.68 17.41 -18.52
C THR A 304 -1.83 16.00 -19.07
N PHE A 305 -1.11 15.03 -18.49
CA PHE A 305 -1.18 13.61 -18.82
C PHE A 305 -2.28 12.93 -18.01
N ASN A 306 -2.79 11.80 -18.51
CA ASN A 306 -3.99 11.17 -17.98
C ASN A 306 -5.10 12.22 -17.79
N ALA A 307 -5.28 13.04 -18.83
CA ALA A 307 -6.19 14.18 -18.81
C ALA A 307 -7.63 13.69 -18.72
N ASP A 308 -8.40 14.30 -17.81
CA ASP A 308 -9.76 13.89 -17.51
C ASP A 308 -9.83 12.40 -17.11
N GLY A 309 -8.78 11.90 -16.44
CA GLY A 309 -8.68 10.50 -15.98
C GLY A 309 -8.58 9.45 -17.09
N GLN A 310 -8.27 9.87 -18.33
CA GLN A 310 -8.07 8.99 -19.47
C GLN A 310 -6.58 8.70 -19.68
N PRO A 311 -6.08 7.49 -19.37
CA PRO A 311 -4.63 7.27 -19.30
C PRO A 311 -3.89 7.46 -20.62
N ASN A 312 -4.57 7.27 -21.74
CA ASN A 312 -4.03 7.44 -23.09
C ASN A 312 -4.26 8.84 -23.67
N LYS A 313 -4.77 9.79 -22.89
CA LYS A 313 -5.01 11.18 -23.32
C LYS A 313 -4.09 12.15 -22.58
N ALA A 314 -3.51 13.08 -23.32
CA ALA A 314 -2.88 14.27 -22.76
C ALA A 314 -3.45 15.54 -23.41
N TYR A 315 -3.65 16.59 -22.61
CA TYR A 315 -4.04 17.92 -23.09
C TYR A 315 -2.89 18.89 -22.87
N CYS A 316 -2.46 19.55 -23.94
CA CYS A 316 -1.33 20.46 -23.93
C CYS A 316 -1.70 21.85 -24.43
N TYR A 317 -1.10 22.87 -23.83
CA TYR A 317 -1.22 24.25 -24.29
C TYR A 317 0.04 25.06 -23.97
N PHE A 318 0.44 25.95 -24.87
CA PHE A 318 1.48 26.93 -24.60
C PHE A 318 0.84 28.23 -24.13
N LYS A 319 1.25 28.68 -22.94
CA LYS A 319 0.80 29.93 -22.37
C LYS A 319 1.98 30.87 -22.17
N ASP A 320 1.76 32.13 -22.53
CA ASP A 320 2.74 33.18 -22.37
C ASP A 320 2.54 33.97 -21.06
N ILE A 321 3.54 34.75 -20.65
CA ILE A 321 3.52 35.51 -19.39
C ILE A 321 2.49 36.66 -19.38
N ASP A 322 1.87 36.99 -20.52
CA ASP A 322 0.74 37.92 -20.59
C ASP A 322 -0.61 37.20 -20.42
N GLY A 323 -0.59 35.89 -20.17
CA GLY A 323 -1.75 35.06 -19.92
C GLY A 323 -2.44 34.55 -21.19
N ARG A 324 -1.84 34.71 -22.37
CA ARG A 324 -2.41 34.29 -23.65
C ARG A 324 -2.10 32.83 -23.93
N ILE A 325 -3.11 32.04 -24.28
CA ILE A 325 -2.93 30.70 -24.86
C ILE A 325 -2.61 30.89 -26.34
N ILE A 326 -1.39 30.53 -26.72
CA ILE A 326 -0.87 30.69 -28.09
C ILE A 326 -1.12 29.45 -28.92
N ASP A 327 -1.17 28.30 -28.24
CA ASP A 327 -1.34 27.00 -28.86
C ASP A 327 -2.03 26.05 -27.89
N GLU A 328 -2.87 25.16 -28.42
CA GLU A 328 -3.59 24.14 -27.66
C GLU A 328 -3.83 22.91 -28.54
N PHE A 329 -3.66 21.72 -27.96
CA PHE A 329 -3.77 20.46 -28.66
C PHE A 329 -3.96 19.28 -27.71
N THR A 330 -4.51 18.19 -28.23
CA THR A 330 -4.63 16.91 -27.54
C THR A 330 -3.65 15.90 -28.13
N ILE A 331 -3.11 15.03 -27.29
CA ILE A 331 -2.28 13.89 -27.69
C ILE A 331 -2.99 12.62 -27.27
N THR A 332 -3.09 11.67 -28.19
CA THR A 332 -3.59 10.31 -27.91
C THR A 332 -2.43 9.32 -28.03
N SER A 333 -2.19 8.55 -26.97
CA SER A 333 -1.20 7.46 -26.97
C SER A 333 -1.85 6.16 -27.42
N PHE A 334 -1.23 5.52 -28.41
CA PHE A 334 -1.59 4.20 -28.90
C PHE A 334 -0.53 3.15 -28.53
N LEU A 335 0.42 3.49 -27.64
CA LEU A 335 1.42 2.55 -27.16
C LEU A 335 0.74 1.45 -26.33
N GLY A 336 1.03 0.19 -26.66
CA GLY A 336 0.40 -1.00 -26.07
C GLY A 336 -1.10 -1.16 -26.36
N THR A 337 -1.69 -0.35 -27.23
CA THR A 337 -2.99 -0.62 -27.83
C THR A 337 -2.76 -1.22 -29.21
N TYR A 338 -3.25 -2.43 -29.48
CA TYR A 338 -3.12 -3.06 -30.80
C TYR A 338 -4.07 -2.37 -31.81
N PRO A 339 -3.58 -1.48 -32.69
CA PRO A 339 -4.45 -0.67 -33.54
C PRO A 339 -5.15 -1.53 -34.60
N ASP A 340 -4.62 -2.73 -34.87
CA ASP A 340 -5.14 -3.72 -35.81
C ASP A 340 -6.55 -4.24 -35.43
N ASN A 341 -7.02 -3.98 -34.20
CA ASN A 341 -8.39 -4.28 -33.72
C ASN A 341 -9.23 -3.03 -33.45
N THR A 342 -8.82 -1.84 -33.93
CA THR A 342 -9.61 -0.62 -33.69
C THR A 342 -10.73 -0.49 -34.69
N ASP A 343 -11.98 -0.52 -34.20
CA ASP A 343 -13.16 -0.49 -35.07
C ASP A 343 -13.53 0.93 -35.50
N LEU A 344 -13.36 1.93 -34.63
CA LEU A 344 -13.77 3.32 -34.87
C LEU A 344 -12.73 4.29 -34.30
N ILE A 345 -12.14 5.13 -35.16
CA ILE A 345 -11.15 6.14 -34.80
C ILE A 345 -11.55 7.50 -35.37
N ASP A 346 -11.60 8.52 -34.53
CA ASP A 346 -11.90 9.92 -34.89
C ASP A 346 -13.16 10.04 -35.76
N VAL A 347 -14.17 9.22 -35.46
CA VAL A 347 -15.44 9.22 -36.19
C VAL A 347 -16.41 10.16 -35.50
N ASP A 348 -16.98 11.09 -36.25
CA ASP A 348 -18.12 11.88 -35.78
C ASP A 348 -19.42 11.11 -36.03
N MET A 349 -20.02 10.63 -34.95
CA MET A 349 -21.32 9.98 -34.93
C MET A 349 -22.35 10.81 -34.17
N SER A 350 -22.08 12.09 -33.90
CA SER A 350 -23.00 12.92 -33.11
C SER A 350 -24.40 12.99 -33.74
N ASP A 351 -25.40 13.07 -32.87
CA ASP A 351 -26.84 13.09 -33.23
C ASP A 351 -27.35 11.84 -34.00
N MET A 352 -26.51 10.81 -34.19
CA MET A 352 -26.92 9.59 -34.89
C MET A 352 -27.85 8.72 -34.04
N ASP A 353 -28.81 8.08 -34.71
CA ASP A 353 -29.62 7.01 -34.14
C ASP A 353 -28.90 5.67 -34.30
N LEU A 354 -28.39 5.19 -33.16
CA LEU A 354 -27.66 3.94 -32.99
C LEU A 354 -28.41 2.99 -32.07
N THR A 355 -29.75 3.08 -32.04
CA THR A 355 -30.62 2.20 -31.25
C THR A 355 -30.29 0.73 -31.53
N SER A 356 -30.11 -0.05 -30.45
CA SER A 356 -29.79 -1.49 -30.49
C SER A 356 -28.52 -1.87 -31.28
N HIS A 357 -27.63 -0.93 -31.57
CA HIS A 357 -26.38 -1.23 -32.25
C HIS A 357 -25.44 -2.03 -31.33
N VAL A 358 -24.61 -2.86 -31.95
CA VAL A 358 -23.64 -3.73 -31.25
C VAL A 358 -22.25 -3.15 -31.39
N PHE A 359 -21.73 -2.67 -30.26
CA PHE A 359 -20.38 -2.18 -30.03
C PHE A 359 -19.61 -3.03 -29.00
N SER A 360 -20.13 -4.19 -28.61
CA SER A 360 -19.47 -5.03 -27.61
C SER A 360 -18.08 -5.47 -28.05
N ASN A 361 -17.13 -5.38 -27.12
CA ASN A 361 -15.70 -5.62 -27.30
C ASN A 361 -15.02 -4.74 -28.36
N LYS A 362 -15.67 -3.66 -28.81
CA LYS A 362 -15.05 -2.72 -29.76
C LYS A 362 -14.16 -1.72 -29.07
N VAL A 363 -13.12 -1.29 -29.80
CA VAL A 363 -12.28 -0.16 -29.39
C VAL A 363 -12.72 1.08 -30.17
N ILE A 364 -13.22 2.08 -29.45
CA ILE A 364 -13.71 3.36 -29.99
C ILE A 364 -12.83 4.48 -29.45
N ILE A 365 -12.10 5.14 -30.35
CA ILE A 365 -11.07 6.13 -30.00
C ILE A 365 -11.41 7.49 -30.60
N ASP A 366 -11.28 8.55 -29.79
CA ASP A 366 -11.45 9.96 -30.15
C ASP A 366 -12.73 10.26 -30.95
N SER A 367 -13.74 9.41 -30.81
CA SER A 367 -14.97 9.49 -31.59
C SER A 367 -16.01 10.32 -30.86
N ASN A 368 -16.82 11.07 -31.62
CA ASN A 368 -17.86 11.90 -31.06
C ASN A 368 -19.19 11.14 -31.06
N LEU A 369 -19.66 10.71 -29.88
CA LEU A 369 -20.97 10.10 -29.67
C LEU A 369 -21.94 11.09 -28.98
N SER A 370 -21.69 12.40 -29.06
CA SER A 370 -22.54 13.40 -28.41
C SER A 370 -23.97 13.35 -28.96
N ASN A 371 -24.97 13.46 -28.09
CA ASN A 371 -26.40 13.41 -28.42
C ASN A 371 -26.84 12.17 -29.23
N THR A 372 -26.04 11.11 -29.27
CA THR A 372 -26.42 9.88 -29.97
C THR A 372 -27.57 9.19 -29.25
N ILE A 373 -28.43 8.51 -30.03
CA ILE A 373 -29.47 7.64 -29.48
C ILE A 373 -28.89 6.23 -29.44
N LEU A 374 -28.49 5.76 -28.26
CA LEU A 374 -27.89 4.45 -28.01
C LEU A 374 -28.85 3.55 -27.22
N ILE A 375 -30.16 3.76 -27.36
CA ILE A 375 -31.18 3.04 -26.61
C ILE A 375 -31.06 1.53 -26.89
N GLY A 376 -30.87 0.74 -25.83
CA GLY A 376 -30.69 -0.72 -25.93
C GLY A 376 -29.44 -1.16 -26.68
N ALA A 377 -28.49 -0.26 -26.94
CA ALA A 377 -27.22 -0.60 -27.60
C ALA A 377 -26.37 -1.51 -26.69
N ASP A 378 -25.60 -2.40 -27.29
CA ASP A 378 -24.67 -3.26 -26.58
C ASP A 378 -23.26 -2.69 -26.67
N LEU A 379 -22.77 -2.07 -25.60
CA LEU A 379 -21.41 -1.56 -25.47
C LEU A 379 -20.57 -2.42 -24.51
N SER A 380 -21.03 -3.62 -24.14
CA SER A 380 -20.33 -4.43 -23.13
C SER A 380 -18.86 -4.66 -23.49
N ASN A 381 -17.98 -4.42 -22.51
CA ASN A 381 -16.52 -4.48 -22.65
C ASN A 381 -15.94 -3.58 -23.76
N ALA A 382 -16.68 -2.57 -24.23
CA ALA A 382 -16.14 -1.61 -25.19
C ALA A 382 -15.07 -0.74 -24.52
N VAL A 383 -14.00 -0.45 -25.25
CA VAL A 383 -12.92 0.44 -24.81
C VAL A 383 -13.16 1.82 -25.40
N LEU A 384 -13.48 2.80 -24.55
CA LEU A 384 -13.86 4.15 -24.95
C LEU A 384 -12.76 5.16 -24.59
N ILE A 385 -11.80 5.39 -25.49
CA ILE A 385 -10.67 6.31 -25.27
C ILE A 385 -10.94 7.62 -26.01
N GLY A 386 -10.88 8.78 -25.36
CA GLY A 386 -11.15 10.07 -25.99
C GLY A 386 -12.60 10.29 -26.46
N THR A 387 -13.45 9.27 -26.34
CA THR A 387 -14.84 9.28 -26.82
C THR A 387 -15.71 10.17 -25.96
N THR A 388 -16.47 11.05 -26.62
CA THR A 388 -17.41 12.00 -25.99
C THR A 388 -18.82 11.41 -25.96
N LEU A 389 -19.48 11.39 -24.78
CA LEU A 389 -20.82 10.84 -24.56
C LEU A 389 -21.85 11.89 -24.09
N THR A 390 -21.50 13.17 -24.13
CA THR A 390 -22.37 14.25 -23.62
C THR A 390 -23.71 14.26 -24.36
N GLY A 391 -24.81 14.26 -23.61
CA GLY A 391 -26.17 14.24 -24.18
C GLY A 391 -26.62 12.91 -24.77
N ALA A 392 -25.79 11.86 -24.80
CA ALA A 392 -26.16 10.57 -25.37
C ALA A 392 -27.30 9.89 -24.57
N ASP A 393 -28.22 9.24 -25.27
CA ASP A 393 -29.29 8.45 -24.65
C ASP A 393 -28.87 6.97 -24.59
N LEU A 394 -28.39 6.55 -23.42
CA LEU A 394 -28.00 5.17 -23.11
C LEU A 394 -29.12 4.41 -22.38
N THR A 395 -30.38 4.79 -22.58
CA THR A 395 -31.52 4.09 -21.96
C THR A 395 -31.48 2.60 -22.32
N ASP A 396 -31.56 1.73 -21.31
CA ASP A 396 -31.50 0.26 -21.45
C ASP A 396 -30.23 -0.29 -22.17
N ALA A 397 -29.17 0.52 -22.32
CA ALA A 397 -27.93 0.08 -22.95
C ALA A 397 -27.14 -0.87 -22.03
N ASN A 398 -26.45 -1.84 -22.62
CA ASN A 398 -25.53 -2.72 -21.91
C ASN A 398 -24.13 -2.09 -21.87
N LEU A 399 -23.68 -1.67 -20.70
CA LEU A 399 -22.37 -1.05 -20.44
C LEU A 399 -21.54 -1.93 -19.49
N THR A 400 -21.84 -3.23 -19.40
CA THR A 400 -21.12 -4.17 -18.53
C THR A 400 -19.62 -4.10 -18.79
N GLY A 401 -18.82 -3.93 -17.73
CA GLY A 401 -17.36 -3.88 -17.80
C GLY A 401 -16.77 -2.64 -18.51
N VAL A 402 -17.59 -1.68 -18.93
CA VAL A 402 -17.10 -0.46 -19.61
C VAL A 402 -16.45 0.47 -18.60
N SER A 403 -15.32 1.07 -18.98
CA SER A 403 -14.75 2.19 -18.24
C SER A 403 -15.34 3.52 -18.70
N LEU A 404 -16.11 4.13 -17.81
CA LEU A 404 -16.60 5.51 -17.90
C LEU A 404 -15.88 6.44 -16.93
N ALA A 405 -14.81 5.97 -16.28
CA ALA A 405 -14.06 6.70 -15.28
C ALA A 405 -13.75 8.13 -15.74
N TYR A 406 -14.11 9.11 -14.91
CA TYR A 406 -13.89 10.55 -15.11
C TYR A 406 -14.47 11.13 -16.40
N LYS A 407 -15.30 10.39 -17.16
CA LYS A 407 -15.93 10.93 -18.36
C LYS A 407 -16.98 11.98 -18.02
N ASP A 408 -17.05 13.02 -18.86
CA ASP A 408 -18.15 13.96 -18.85
C ASP A 408 -19.42 13.29 -19.38
N LEU A 409 -20.34 12.99 -18.45
CA LEU A 409 -21.66 12.45 -18.75
C LEU A 409 -22.75 13.53 -18.70
N THR A 410 -22.40 14.80 -18.85
CA THR A 410 -23.38 15.90 -18.85
C THR A 410 -24.46 15.65 -19.90
N GLY A 411 -25.73 15.69 -19.46
CA GLY A 411 -26.89 15.42 -20.32
C GLY A 411 -27.10 13.96 -20.73
N THR A 412 -26.17 13.05 -20.44
CA THR A 412 -26.33 11.62 -20.75
C THR A 412 -27.45 11.00 -19.93
N ILE A 413 -28.29 10.17 -20.56
CA ILE A 413 -29.40 9.43 -19.95
C ILE A 413 -28.98 7.98 -19.70
N LEU A 414 -29.05 7.51 -18.46
CA LEU A 414 -28.61 6.16 -18.05
C LEU A 414 -29.73 5.26 -17.51
N ARG A 415 -31.00 5.66 -17.73
CA ARG A 415 -32.17 4.94 -17.20
C ARG A 415 -32.19 3.50 -17.72
N GLY A 416 -32.28 2.52 -16.84
CA GLY A 416 -32.31 1.09 -17.23
C GLY A 416 -30.98 0.52 -17.74
N ALA A 417 -29.91 1.32 -17.83
CA ALA A 417 -28.62 0.84 -18.32
C ALA A 417 -28.01 -0.24 -17.39
N ASP A 418 -27.35 -1.23 -17.97
CA ASP A 418 -26.60 -2.24 -17.22
C ASP A 418 -25.15 -1.79 -17.06
N LEU A 419 -24.80 -1.33 -15.85
CA LEU A 419 -23.44 -0.91 -15.48
C LEU A 419 -22.77 -1.96 -14.58
N THR A 420 -23.15 -3.23 -14.69
CA THR A 420 -22.51 -4.32 -13.96
C THR A 420 -21.00 -4.30 -14.21
N ASP A 421 -20.20 -4.31 -13.14
CA ASP A 421 -18.73 -4.27 -13.19
C ASP A 421 -18.14 -3.07 -13.98
N ALA A 422 -18.94 -2.02 -14.27
CA ALA A 422 -18.46 -0.83 -14.96
C ALA A 422 -17.60 0.05 -14.03
N ASN A 423 -16.60 0.72 -14.59
CA ASN A 423 -15.80 1.69 -13.84
C ASN A 423 -16.39 3.09 -14.01
N LEU A 424 -16.94 3.65 -12.94
CA LEU A 424 -17.53 4.99 -12.83
C LEU A 424 -16.72 5.90 -11.90
N THR A 425 -15.45 5.57 -11.65
CA THR A 425 -14.57 6.31 -10.73
C THR A 425 -14.57 7.80 -11.09
N GLY A 426 -14.81 8.66 -10.10
CA GLY A 426 -14.75 10.12 -10.23
C GLY A 426 -15.78 10.74 -11.19
N VAL A 427 -16.78 9.97 -11.67
CA VAL A 427 -17.82 10.49 -12.55
C VAL A 427 -18.79 11.38 -11.77
N ASP A 428 -19.23 12.47 -12.39
CA ASP A 428 -20.32 13.28 -11.86
C ASP A 428 -21.68 12.67 -12.25
N LEU A 429 -22.32 12.00 -11.30
CA LEU A 429 -23.67 11.46 -11.43
C LEU A 429 -24.72 12.34 -10.73
N SER A 430 -24.35 13.55 -10.29
CA SER A 430 -25.23 14.37 -9.48
C SER A 430 -26.56 14.70 -10.17
N GLY A 431 -27.65 14.50 -9.42
CA GLY A 431 -29.03 14.71 -9.87
C GLY A 431 -29.48 13.81 -11.03
N LYS A 432 -28.71 12.80 -11.45
CA LYS A 432 -29.10 11.90 -12.54
C LYS A 432 -30.22 10.96 -12.12
N ASP A 433 -31.17 10.77 -13.02
CA ASP A 433 -32.16 9.71 -12.92
C ASP A 433 -31.51 8.37 -13.33
N LEU A 434 -31.17 7.57 -12.32
CA LEU A 434 -30.66 6.22 -12.50
C LEU A 434 -31.75 5.16 -12.31
N THR A 435 -33.03 5.48 -12.52
CA THR A 435 -34.14 4.53 -12.36
C THR A 435 -33.90 3.28 -13.22
N GLY A 436 -33.95 2.09 -12.60
CA GLY A 436 -33.76 0.82 -13.30
C GLY A 436 -32.31 0.48 -13.69
N THR A 437 -31.35 1.37 -13.45
CA THR A 437 -29.92 1.09 -13.71
C THR A 437 -29.40 -0.01 -12.78
N ILE A 438 -28.60 -0.94 -13.32
CA ILE A 438 -27.95 -2.03 -12.57
C ILE A 438 -26.51 -1.60 -12.21
N LEU A 439 -26.15 -1.64 -10.93
CA LEU A 439 -24.85 -1.16 -10.41
C LEU A 439 -24.06 -2.26 -9.66
N ARG A 440 -24.42 -3.53 -9.84
CA ARG A 440 -23.77 -4.65 -9.15
C ARG A 440 -22.29 -4.71 -9.57
N GLY A 441 -21.37 -4.75 -8.59
CA GLY A 441 -19.93 -4.78 -8.87
C GLY A 441 -19.35 -3.49 -9.47
N ALA A 442 -20.14 -2.45 -9.71
CA ALA A 442 -19.67 -1.21 -10.31
C ALA A 442 -18.69 -0.46 -9.38
N ASP A 443 -17.65 0.14 -9.95
CA ASP A 443 -16.70 0.98 -9.21
C ASP A 443 -17.14 2.45 -9.25
N LEU A 444 -17.69 2.93 -8.14
CA LEU A 444 -18.16 4.30 -7.91
C LEU A 444 -17.20 5.08 -7.02
N THR A 445 -15.94 4.65 -6.89
CA THR A 445 -14.93 5.35 -6.08
C THR A 445 -14.88 6.84 -6.45
N ASP A 446 -14.97 7.72 -5.44
CA ASP A 446 -14.96 9.18 -5.60
C ASP A 446 -16.03 9.77 -6.56
N ALA A 447 -17.06 9.00 -6.94
CA ALA A 447 -18.15 9.49 -7.80
C ALA A 447 -19.04 10.49 -7.04
N ASN A 448 -19.50 11.55 -7.72
CA ASN A 448 -20.44 12.50 -7.14
C ASN A 448 -21.87 11.95 -7.26
N LEU A 449 -22.39 11.40 -6.16
CA LEU A 449 -23.77 10.87 -6.08
C LEU A 449 -24.77 11.87 -5.50
N THR A 450 -24.49 13.17 -5.48
CA THR A 450 -25.35 14.17 -4.84
C THR A 450 -26.72 14.20 -5.50
N GLY A 451 -27.80 14.01 -4.73
CA GLY A 451 -29.18 14.02 -5.24
C GLY A 451 -29.58 12.79 -6.07
N VAL A 452 -28.76 11.74 -6.11
CA VAL A 452 -29.11 10.45 -6.71
C VAL A 452 -29.91 9.61 -5.72
N ASP A 453 -31.07 9.09 -6.15
CA ASP A 453 -31.87 8.15 -5.36
C ASP A 453 -31.26 6.75 -5.41
N LEU A 454 -30.73 6.27 -4.28
CA LEU A 454 -30.15 4.93 -4.12
C LEU A 454 -31.11 3.90 -3.51
N SER A 455 -32.34 4.30 -3.18
CA SER A 455 -33.32 3.43 -2.53
C SER A 455 -33.68 2.22 -3.43
N GLY A 456 -33.80 1.05 -2.82
CA GLY A 456 -34.17 -0.20 -3.48
C GLY A 456 -33.14 -0.78 -4.46
N ARG A 457 -31.94 -0.19 -4.58
CA ARG A 457 -30.92 -0.63 -5.54
C ARG A 457 -30.14 -1.86 -5.09
N ASP A 458 -29.71 -2.65 -6.07
CA ASP A 458 -28.70 -3.69 -5.87
C ASP A 458 -27.30 -3.09 -6.03
N LEU A 459 -26.59 -2.90 -4.91
CA LEU A 459 -25.19 -2.48 -4.87
C LEU A 459 -24.28 -3.64 -4.45
N THR A 460 -24.75 -4.89 -4.55
CA THR A 460 -23.95 -6.06 -4.15
C THR A 460 -22.59 -6.04 -4.84
N GLY A 461 -21.50 -6.10 -4.06
CA GLY A 461 -20.12 -6.09 -4.58
C GLY A 461 -19.65 -4.76 -5.18
N ALA A 462 -20.46 -3.69 -5.17
CA ALA A 462 -20.05 -2.39 -5.70
C ALA A 462 -18.96 -1.75 -4.82
N ILE A 463 -18.19 -0.82 -5.40
CA ILE A 463 -17.14 -0.07 -4.69
C ILE A 463 -17.60 1.37 -4.54
N LEU A 464 -17.88 1.81 -3.32
CA LEU A 464 -18.25 3.18 -2.96
C LEU A 464 -17.20 3.79 -2.01
N LYS A 465 -15.93 3.45 -2.22
CA LYS A 465 -14.82 3.93 -1.39
C LYS A 465 -14.74 5.46 -1.47
N GLY A 466 -14.64 6.10 -0.31
CA GLY A 466 -14.50 7.57 -0.20
C GLY A 466 -15.74 8.37 -0.58
N VAL A 467 -16.84 7.73 -0.98
CA VAL A 467 -18.06 8.42 -1.41
C VAL A 467 -18.76 9.04 -0.20
N ASP A 468 -19.20 10.29 -0.34
CA ASP A 468 -20.09 10.92 0.61
C ASP A 468 -21.51 10.39 0.40
N LEU A 469 -22.01 9.59 1.35
CA LEU A 469 -23.36 9.04 1.39
C LEU A 469 -24.26 9.74 2.42
N SER A 470 -23.82 10.87 2.98
CA SER A 470 -24.54 11.58 4.05
C SER A 470 -26.00 11.86 3.66
N ASP A 471 -26.89 11.73 4.65
CA ASP A 471 -28.34 11.97 4.53
C ASP A 471 -29.10 11.11 3.48
N ARG A 472 -28.47 10.08 2.89
CA ARG A 472 -29.11 9.29 1.82
C ARG A 472 -30.06 8.24 2.36
N ASP A 473 -31.21 8.14 1.68
CA ASP A 473 -32.13 7.03 1.85
C ASP A 473 -31.59 5.77 1.15
N LEU A 474 -31.13 4.82 1.95
CA LEU A 474 -30.72 3.49 1.49
C LEU A 474 -31.80 2.44 1.73
N SER A 475 -33.06 2.80 1.98
CA SER A 475 -34.13 1.84 2.24
C SER A 475 -34.26 0.83 1.08
N GLY A 476 -34.28 -0.46 1.41
CA GLY A 476 -34.33 -1.54 0.41
C GLY A 476 -33.04 -1.75 -0.42
N THR A 477 -31.99 -0.94 -0.24
CA THR A 477 -30.70 -1.14 -0.92
C THR A 477 -29.99 -2.38 -0.41
N MET A 478 -29.50 -3.24 -1.31
CA MET A 478 -28.68 -4.41 -1.00
C MET A 478 -27.20 -4.01 -0.99
N LEU A 479 -26.52 -4.21 0.15
CA LEU A 479 -25.13 -3.77 0.39
C LEU A 479 -24.15 -4.93 0.57
N ARG A 480 -24.58 -6.18 0.38
CA ARG A 480 -23.73 -7.35 0.62
C ARG A 480 -22.44 -7.30 -0.20
N GLY A 481 -21.28 -7.50 0.44
CA GLY A 481 -19.98 -7.44 -0.21
C GLY A 481 -19.58 -6.06 -0.77
N THR A 482 -20.32 -4.99 -0.46
CA THR A 482 -20.00 -3.64 -0.94
C THR A 482 -18.74 -3.13 -0.25
N ASN A 483 -17.89 -2.39 -0.96
CA ASN A 483 -16.78 -1.70 -0.36
C ASN A 483 -17.16 -0.24 -0.04
N LEU A 484 -17.42 0.03 1.23
CA LEU A 484 -17.74 1.34 1.80
C LEU A 484 -16.55 1.99 2.52
N SER A 485 -15.32 1.49 2.30
CA SER A 485 -14.13 1.97 3.02
C SER A 485 -14.00 3.50 2.92
N TYR A 486 -13.78 4.16 4.05
CA TYR A 486 -13.61 5.62 4.13
C TYR A 486 -14.77 6.46 3.56
N SER A 487 -15.94 5.86 3.33
CA SER A 487 -17.15 6.60 2.97
C SER A 487 -17.69 7.42 4.14
N ILE A 488 -18.43 8.48 3.84
CA ILE A 488 -19.09 9.30 4.86
C ILE A 488 -20.54 8.82 4.99
N LEU A 489 -20.88 8.25 6.16
CA LEU A 489 -22.20 7.67 6.44
C LEU A 489 -23.03 8.50 7.45
N THR A 490 -22.71 9.79 7.61
CA THR A 490 -23.41 10.66 8.55
C THR A 490 -24.91 10.70 8.24
N ASP A 491 -25.74 10.48 9.27
CA ASP A 491 -27.21 10.48 9.17
C ASP A 491 -27.80 9.42 8.20
N VAL A 492 -27.04 8.37 7.86
CA VAL A 492 -27.54 7.22 7.09
C VAL A 492 -28.16 6.17 8.01
N ASN A 493 -29.32 5.64 7.65
CA ASN A 493 -29.92 4.52 8.37
C ASN A 493 -29.51 3.16 7.77
N LEU A 494 -28.69 2.39 8.50
CA LEU A 494 -28.34 1.01 8.16
C LEU A 494 -29.09 -0.05 8.99
N SER A 495 -30.02 0.33 9.87
CA SER A 495 -30.77 -0.61 10.73
C SER A 495 -31.40 -1.74 9.92
N GLY A 496 -31.25 -2.99 10.38
CA GLY A 496 -31.83 -4.17 9.73
C GLY A 496 -31.19 -4.59 8.41
N LYS A 497 -30.05 -4.00 8.02
CA LYS A 497 -29.39 -4.34 6.76
C LYS A 497 -28.49 -5.56 6.88
N ASP A 498 -28.46 -6.31 5.78
CA ASP A 498 -27.47 -7.34 5.54
C ASP A 498 -26.17 -6.70 5.01
N LEU A 499 -25.15 -6.67 5.87
CA LEU A 499 -23.81 -6.19 5.55
C LEU A 499 -22.80 -7.35 5.47
N GLU A 500 -23.25 -8.59 5.24
CA GLU A 500 -22.37 -9.76 5.08
C GLU A 500 -21.23 -9.46 4.08
N GLY A 501 -19.97 -9.66 4.49
CA GLY A 501 -18.78 -9.43 3.66
C GLY A 501 -18.53 -7.97 3.23
N THR A 502 -19.29 -7.00 3.75
CA THR A 502 -19.10 -5.57 3.43
C THR A 502 -17.78 -5.08 4.02
N ILE A 503 -17.06 -4.24 3.27
CA ILE A 503 -15.84 -3.59 3.75
C ILE A 503 -16.18 -2.20 4.26
N LEU A 504 -16.11 -2.00 5.57
CA LEU A 504 -16.42 -0.76 6.31
C LEU A 504 -15.15 -0.14 6.91
N LYS A 505 -14.00 -0.41 6.29
CA LYS A 505 -12.69 0.01 6.80
C LYS A 505 -12.62 1.52 7.00
N GLY A 506 -12.23 1.97 8.19
CA GLY A 506 -12.02 3.38 8.51
C GLY A 506 -13.29 4.24 8.52
N VAL A 507 -14.48 3.64 8.49
CA VAL A 507 -15.77 4.35 8.54
C VAL A 507 -16.10 4.73 9.98
N ASP A 508 -16.76 5.87 10.16
CA ASP A 508 -17.33 6.26 11.44
C ASP A 508 -18.74 5.68 11.63
N LEU A 509 -18.87 4.77 12.60
CA LEU A 509 -20.12 4.11 12.97
C LEU A 509 -20.53 4.49 14.41
N SER A 510 -19.86 5.44 15.07
CA SER A 510 -20.05 5.69 16.51
C SER A 510 -21.43 6.21 16.92
N ASP A 511 -22.15 6.88 16.01
CA ASP A 511 -23.51 7.40 16.22
C ASP A 511 -24.59 6.60 15.47
N MET A 512 -24.23 5.46 14.87
CA MET A 512 -25.15 4.66 14.04
C MET A 512 -26.04 3.73 14.88
N ASP A 513 -27.29 3.54 14.46
CA ASP A 513 -28.16 2.49 15.02
C ASP A 513 -27.75 1.12 14.47
N MET A 514 -27.08 0.32 15.30
CA MET A 514 -26.60 -1.02 14.95
C MET A 514 -27.70 -2.10 15.02
N THR A 515 -28.94 -1.76 15.36
CA THR A 515 -30.05 -2.71 15.55
C THR A 515 -30.29 -3.56 14.29
N GLU A 516 -30.34 -4.88 14.49
CA GLU A 516 -30.63 -5.88 13.44
C GLU A 516 -29.66 -5.88 12.23
N ILE A 517 -28.51 -5.21 12.33
CA ILE A 517 -27.47 -5.27 11.29
C ILE A 517 -26.78 -6.64 11.32
N ILE A 518 -26.65 -7.28 10.15
CA ILE A 518 -25.87 -8.51 9.99
C ILE A 518 -24.46 -8.14 9.58
N LEU A 519 -23.47 -8.50 10.40
CA LEU A 519 -22.06 -8.17 10.20
C LEU A 519 -21.20 -9.36 9.79
N GLU A 520 -21.75 -10.57 9.62
CA GLU A 520 -20.95 -11.78 9.36
C GLU A 520 -19.93 -11.58 8.23
N GLY A 521 -18.64 -11.82 8.53
CA GLY A 521 -17.55 -11.64 7.57
C GLY A 521 -17.26 -10.19 7.14
N ALA A 522 -17.90 -9.18 7.73
CA ALA A 522 -17.61 -7.78 7.43
C ALA A 522 -16.20 -7.37 7.88
N ASP A 523 -15.57 -6.49 7.11
CA ASP A 523 -14.28 -5.90 7.47
C ASP A 523 -14.50 -4.52 8.12
N LEU A 524 -14.35 -4.47 9.44
CA LEU A 524 -14.45 -3.26 10.26
C LEU A 524 -13.07 -2.75 10.70
N SER A 525 -12.00 -3.08 9.96
CA SER A 525 -10.66 -2.61 10.31
C SER A 525 -10.62 -1.09 10.40
N ASP A 526 -9.92 -0.54 11.38
CA ASP A 526 -9.80 0.91 11.61
C ASP A 526 -11.13 1.68 11.78
N ALA A 527 -12.29 1.00 11.84
CA ALA A 527 -13.59 1.65 11.94
C ALA A 527 -13.82 2.21 13.36
N ASN A 528 -14.59 3.29 13.47
CA ASN A 528 -15.00 3.84 14.75
C ASN A 528 -16.33 3.25 15.20
N LEU A 529 -16.28 2.31 16.14
CA LEU A 529 -17.41 1.64 16.77
C LEU A 529 -17.59 2.10 18.23
N SER A 530 -17.02 3.24 18.60
CA SER A 530 -17.03 3.68 20.00
C SER A 530 -18.46 3.93 20.49
N GLY A 531 -18.75 3.46 21.71
CA GLY A 531 -20.06 3.58 22.34
C GLY A 531 -21.14 2.61 21.84
N GLN A 532 -20.85 1.78 20.83
CA GLN A 532 -21.85 0.91 20.22
C GLN A 532 -22.27 -0.28 21.09
N ASP A 533 -23.52 -0.69 20.96
CA ASP A 533 -24.02 -1.94 21.54
C ASP A 533 -23.98 -3.06 20.50
N LEU A 534 -23.05 -4.00 20.69
CA LEU A 534 -22.83 -5.17 19.85
C LEU A 534 -23.22 -6.47 20.58
N SER A 535 -23.95 -6.40 21.70
CA SER A 535 -24.17 -7.58 22.57
C SER A 535 -24.89 -8.73 21.86
N ASP A 536 -25.75 -8.40 20.91
CA ASP A 536 -26.61 -9.32 20.18
C ASP A 536 -26.10 -9.65 18.77
N HIS A 537 -24.92 -9.12 18.40
CA HIS A 537 -24.34 -9.32 17.07
C HIS A 537 -23.46 -10.56 17.02
N ASP A 538 -23.64 -11.34 15.95
CA ASP A 538 -22.69 -12.39 15.61
C ASP A 538 -21.46 -11.77 14.94
N LEU A 539 -20.36 -11.73 15.69
CA LEU A 539 -19.10 -11.23 15.16
C LEU A 539 -18.31 -12.29 14.38
N THR A 540 -18.84 -13.49 14.14
CA THR A 540 -18.15 -14.55 13.37
C THR A 540 -17.54 -14.00 12.08
N ASP A 541 -16.25 -14.29 11.89
CA ASP A 541 -15.43 -13.83 10.76
C ASP A 541 -15.31 -12.31 10.54
N VAL A 542 -15.86 -11.48 11.45
CA VAL A 542 -15.67 -10.02 11.44
C VAL A 542 -14.21 -9.64 11.72
N ILE A 543 -13.65 -8.76 10.90
CA ILE A 543 -12.30 -8.24 11.08
C ILE A 543 -12.36 -6.94 11.89
N LEU A 544 -11.62 -6.87 13.00
CA LEU A 544 -11.64 -5.74 13.95
C LEU A 544 -10.26 -5.13 14.22
N THR A 545 -9.25 -5.49 13.42
CA THR A 545 -7.88 -4.96 13.52
C THR A 545 -7.89 -3.43 13.44
N GLY A 546 -7.27 -2.73 14.39
CA GLY A 546 -7.25 -1.27 14.43
C GLY A 546 -8.58 -0.58 14.77
N ALA A 547 -9.68 -1.33 14.93
CA ALA A 547 -10.99 -0.74 15.20
C ALA A 547 -11.02 -0.02 16.56
N ASN A 548 -11.75 1.09 16.63
CA ASN A 548 -12.00 1.78 17.89
C ASN A 548 -13.29 1.23 18.52
N LEU A 549 -13.14 0.35 19.52
CA LEU A 549 -14.23 -0.25 20.28
C LEU A 549 -14.50 0.48 21.60
N SER A 550 -13.95 1.68 21.80
CA SER A 550 -13.99 2.36 23.10
C SER A 550 -15.41 2.48 23.66
N ASN A 551 -15.62 2.06 24.90
CA ASN A 551 -16.92 2.05 25.59
C ASN A 551 -18.05 1.25 24.90
N SER A 552 -17.72 0.38 23.94
CA SER A 552 -18.70 -0.52 23.32
C SER A 552 -19.10 -1.67 24.25
N VAL A 553 -20.27 -2.25 24.00
CA VAL A 553 -20.76 -3.48 24.63
C VAL A 553 -20.53 -4.62 23.65
N LEU A 554 -19.61 -5.54 23.98
CA LEU A 554 -19.29 -6.68 23.12
C LEU A 554 -20.14 -7.92 23.44
N PRO A 555 -20.36 -8.83 22.48
CA PRO A 555 -21.04 -10.10 22.73
C PRO A 555 -20.20 -11.03 23.60
N ASP A 556 -20.79 -12.12 24.10
CA ASP A 556 -20.09 -13.10 24.94
C ASP A 556 -19.35 -14.17 24.13
N ASN A 557 -19.73 -14.38 22.88
CA ASN A 557 -19.14 -15.32 21.94
C ASN A 557 -18.40 -14.59 20.81
N GLY A 558 -17.63 -15.35 20.03
CA GLY A 558 -16.98 -14.82 18.85
C GLY A 558 -15.92 -13.76 19.15
N LEU A 559 -15.21 -13.80 20.28
CA LEU A 559 -14.04 -12.93 20.53
C LEU A 559 -12.71 -13.71 20.58
N SER A 560 -12.74 -15.03 20.71
CA SER A 560 -11.55 -15.88 20.74
C SER A 560 -10.95 -16.11 19.36
N GLY A 561 -9.62 -16.22 19.29
CA GLY A 561 -8.89 -16.59 18.08
C GLY A 561 -8.79 -15.46 17.04
N ARG A 562 -8.98 -14.21 17.46
CA ARG A 562 -8.99 -13.05 16.56
C ARG A 562 -7.69 -12.29 16.54
N ASN A 563 -7.50 -11.55 15.45
CA ASN A 563 -6.51 -10.49 15.40
C ASN A 563 -7.14 -9.18 15.91
N PHE A 564 -6.62 -8.66 17.02
CA PHE A 564 -6.96 -7.36 17.58
C PHE A 564 -5.73 -6.44 17.69
N ASP A 565 -4.75 -6.64 16.79
CA ASP A 565 -3.63 -5.72 16.68
C ASP A 565 -4.16 -4.31 16.40
N ASP A 566 -3.56 -3.31 17.06
CA ASP A 566 -3.93 -1.89 17.03
C ASP A 566 -5.35 -1.53 17.51
N THR A 567 -6.18 -2.51 17.92
CA THR A 567 -7.56 -2.29 18.37
C THR A 567 -7.61 -1.51 19.69
N ILE A 568 -8.57 -0.59 19.82
CA ILE A 568 -8.77 0.22 21.03
C ILE A 568 -9.95 -0.30 21.85
N PHE A 569 -9.67 -0.93 23.00
CA PHE A 569 -10.65 -1.47 23.95
C PHE A 569 -10.94 -0.53 25.13
N ASN A 570 -10.63 0.76 25.01
CA ASN A 570 -10.68 1.68 26.15
C ASN A 570 -12.08 1.73 26.78
N GLY A 571 -12.18 1.54 28.09
CA GLY A 571 -13.45 1.54 28.83
C GLY A 571 -14.36 0.33 28.58
N VAL A 572 -13.98 -0.63 27.73
CA VAL A 572 -14.79 -1.82 27.44
C VAL A 572 -14.84 -2.77 28.63
N ASN A 573 -16.01 -3.37 28.87
CA ASN A 573 -16.16 -4.41 29.87
C ASN A 573 -15.85 -5.81 29.28
N LEU A 574 -14.61 -6.28 29.48
CA LEU A 574 -14.16 -7.61 29.05
C LEU A 574 -14.30 -8.68 30.14
N SER A 575 -14.88 -8.34 31.29
CA SER A 575 -14.95 -9.24 32.43
C SER A 575 -15.73 -10.52 32.11
N GLY A 576 -15.11 -11.67 32.37
CA GLY A 576 -15.70 -12.99 32.10
C GLY A 576 -15.76 -13.40 30.62
N LYS A 577 -15.32 -12.54 29.70
CA LYS A 577 -15.34 -12.83 28.26
C LYS A 577 -14.18 -13.74 27.84
N ASN A 578 -14.37 -14.46 26.74
CA ASN A 578 -13.36 -15.35 26.18
C ASN A 578 -12.62 -14.69 25.00
N LEU A 579 -11.36 -14.30 25.25
CA LEU A 579 -10.44 -13.76 24.24
C LEU A 579 -9.24 -14.70 24.00
N SER A 580 -9.35 -15.97 24.40
CA SER A 580 -8.30 -16.97 24.21
C SER A 580 -7.84 -17.05 22.75
N PHE A 581 -6.57 -17.41 22.53
CA PHE A 581 -5.93 -17.52 21.21
C PHE A 581 -5.88 -16.24 20.36
N SER A 582 -6.25 -15.08 20.91
CA SER A 582 -6.25 -13.81 20.16
C SER A 582 -4.89 -13.10 20.21
N THR A 583 -4.62 -12.20 19.25
CA THR A 583 -3.42 -11.37 19.21
C THR A 583 -3.73 -9.91 19.51
N PHE A 584 -2.81 -9.25 20.21
CA PHE A 584 -2.90 -7.87 20.67
C PHE A 584 -1.52 -7.21 20.57
N ARG A 585 -1.07 -6.88 19.36
CA ARG A 585 0.07 -5.98 19.18
C ARG A 585 -0.40 -4.54 19.26
N ASP A 586 0.25 -3.70 20.07
CA ASP A 586 -0.03 -2.26 20.15
C ASP A 586 -1.49 -1.88 20.49
N ALA A 587 -2.30 -2.83 20.97
CA ALA A 587 -3.67 -2.60 21.38
C ALA A 587 -3.77 -1.80 22.70
N SER A 588 -4.81 -0.99 22.82
CA SER A 588 -5.04 -0.12 23.97
C SER A 588 -6.17 -0.62 24.87
N PHE A 589 -5.95 -0.66 26.19
CA PHE A 589 -6.90 -1.18 27.18
C PHE A 589 -7.19 -0.19 28.32
N ASP A 590 -7.03 1.11 28.07
CA ASP A 590 -7.19 2.14 29.10
C ASP A 590 -8.59 2.07 29.72
N ASN A 591 -8.65 1.91 31.05
CA ASN A 591 -9.88 1.74 31.83
C ASN A 591 -10.78 0.56 31.39
N ALA A 592 -10.26 -0.40 30.61
CA ALA A 592 -10.98 -1.64 30.29
C ALA A 592 -11.06 -2.55 31.51
N ASN A 593 -12.22 -3.21 31.73
CA ASN A 593 -12.38 -4.19 32.81
C ASN A 593 -11.96 -5.58 32.32
N MET A 594 -10.85 -6.12 32.84
CA MET A 594 -10.29 -7.41 32.41
C MET A 594 -10.32 -8.50 33.49
N GLU A 595 -11.10 -8.30 34.56
CA GLU A 595 -11.26 -9.30 35.63
C GLU A 595 -11.98 -10.56 35.12
N ASN A 596 -11.53 -11.74 35.53
CA ASN A 596 -12.11 -13.04 35.13
C ASN A 596 -12.12 -13.32 33.61
N THR A 597 -11.42 -12.53 32.80
CA THR A 597 -11.33 -12.74 31.35
C THR A 597 -10.51 -14.00 31.05
N ASP A 598 -10.94 -14.79 30.07
CA ASP A 598 -10.13 -15.89 29.55
C ASP A 598 -9.18 -15.38 28.47
N LEU A 599 -7.90 -15.28 28.81
CA LEU A 599 -6.80 -14.86 27.94
C LEU A 599 -5.85 -16.03 27.66
N SER A 600 -6.29 -17.27 27.87
CA SER A 600 -5.43 -18.41 27.65
C SER A 600 -4.95 -18.48 26.20
N TYR A 601 -3.65 -18.74 26.01
CA TYR A 601 -3.01 -18.73 24.69
C TYR A 601 -3.08 -17.39 23.91
N ALA A 602 -3.54 -16.30 24.53
CA ALA A 602 -3.51 -14.99 23.89
C ALA A 602 -2.07 -14.45 23.79
N ASN A 603 -1.82 -13.61 22.79
CA ASN A 603 -0.52 -13.01 22.52
C ASN A 603 -0.59 -11.49 22.59
N PHE A 604 -0.03 -10.94 23.66
CA PHE A 604 0.19 -9.52 23.87
C PHE A 604 1.65 -9.20 23.58
N LEU A 605 1.88 -8.30 22.63
CA LEU A 605 3.20 -7.82 22.26
C LEU A 605 3.20 -6.29 22.37
N GLU A 606 4.12 -5.77 23.19
CA GLU A 606 4.30 -4.31 23.38
C GLU A 606 3.06 -3.59 23.97
N VAL A 607 2.17 -4.31 24.66
CA VAL A 607 0.95 -3.75 25.28
C VAL A 607 1.21 -3.22 26.69
N ASP A 608 0.64 -2.05 27.00
CA ASP A 608 0.60 -1.47 28.35
C ASP A 608 -0.71 -1.79 29.06
N LEU A 609 -0.65 -2.65 30.08
CA LEU A 609 -1.78 -3.02 30.94
C LEU A 609 -1.78 -2.27 32.27
N THR A 610 -0.95 -1.25 32.46
CA THR A 610 -0.91 -0.49 33.73
C THR A 610 -2.11 0.43 33.92
N LYS A 611 -2.87 0.68 32.84
CA LYS A 611 -4.01 1.61 32.80
C LYS A 611 -5.37 0.91 32.74
N ILE A 612 -5.41 -0.41 32.80
CA ILE A 612 -6.68 -1.15 32.87
C ILE A 612 -7.47 -0.76 34.12
N LYS A 613 -8.78 -1.00 34.11
CA LYS A 613 -9.67 -0.63 35.20
C LYS A 613 -9.20 -1.25 36.51
N SER A 614 -9.08 -0.42 37.54
CA SER A 614 -8.60 -0.82 38.87
C SER A 614 -7.20 -1.46 38.89
N LYS A 615 -6.46 -1.42 37.76
CA LYS A 615 -5.18 -2.09 37.58
C LYS A 615 -5.27 -3.59 37.96
N SER A 616 -6.34 -4.27 37.52
CA SER A 616 -6.66 -5.62 37.96
C SER A 616 -6.92 -6.59 36.81
N LEU A 617 -6.26 -7.74 36.91
CA LEU A 617 -6.51 -8.96 36.14
C LEU A 617 -7.00 -10.08 37.10
N ALA A 618 -7.67 -9.71 38.18
CA ALA A 618 -8.09 -10.67 39.20
C ALA A 618 -8.98 -11.76 38.58
N GLY A 619 -8.71 -13.02 38.91
CA GLY A 619 -9.41 -14.19 38.40
C GLY A 619 -9.20 -14.49 36.91
N ALA A 620 -8.40 -13.71 36.17
CA ALA A 620 -8.18 -13.93 34.75
C ALA A 620 -7.43 -15.25 34.49
N ASN A 621 -7.79 -15.94 33.41
CA ASN A 621 -7.04 -17.11 32.96
C ASN A 621 -5.91 -16.65 32.04
N LEU A 622 -4.70 -16.58 32.57
CA LEU A 622 -3.48 -16.19 31.88
C LEU A 622 -2.63 -17.42 31.48
N SER A 623 -3.23 -18.61 31.43
CA SER A 623 -2.50 -19.85 31.16
C SER A 623 -1.99 -19.89 29.72
N ASN A 624 -0.69 -20.14 29.52
CA ASN A 624 -0.01 -20.13 28.21
C ASN A 624 -0.10 -18.79 27.47
N VAL A 625 -0.44 -17.70 28.16
CA VAL A 625 -0.43 -16.34 27.58
C VAL A 625 1.00 -15.96 27.18
N ILE A 626 1.13 -15.09 26.19
CA ILE A 626 2.38 -14.42 25.85
C ILE A 626 2.19 -12.94 26.17
N PHE A 627 3.03 -12.40 27.04
CA PHE A 627 3.15 -10.99 27.42
C PHE A 627 4.57 -10.50 27.10
N ALA A 628 5.08 -10.80 25.90
CA ALA A 628 6.43 -10.42 25.53
C ALA A 628 6.53 -8.89 25.41
N TYR A 629 7.51 -8.28 26.09
CA TYR A 629 7.70 -6.82 26.13
C TYR A 629 6.49 -6.01 26.65
N ALA A 630 5.50 -6.66 27.26
CA ALA A 630 4.33 -5.99 27.81
C ALA A 630 4.62 -5.34 29.17
N ASN A 631 3.85 -4.32 29.55
CA ASN A 631 3.92 -3.68 30.86
C ASN A 631 2.72 -4.05 31.73
N LEU A 632 2.96 -4.86 32.75
CA LEU A 632 1.99 -5.29 33.75
C LEU A 632 2.35 -4.81 35.16
N SER A 633 3.35 -3.94 35.32
CA SER A 633 3.90 -3.52 36.62
C SER A 633 2.81 -3.15 37.62
N GLY A 634 2.80 -3.78 38.79
CA GLY A 634 1.89 -3.55 39.90
C GLY A 634 0.41 -3.85 39.62
N ASN A 635 0.10 -4.71 38.64
CA ASN A 635 -1.27 -5.21 38.45
C ASN A 635 -1.68 -6.18 39.56
N ASN A 636 -2.95 -6.14 39.94
CA ASN A 636 -3.53 -7.13 40.85
C ASN A 636 -3.79 -8.45 40.09
N LEU A 637 -3.15 -9.53 40.53
CA LEU A 637 -3.24 -10.88 39.96
C LEU A 637 -3.98 -11.87 40.89
N ASP A 638 -4.73 -11.39 41.88
CA ASP A 638 -5.47 -12.24 42.82
C ASP A 638 -6.39 -13.23 42.07
N GLY A 639 -6.21 -14.52 42.33
CA GLY A 639 -6.96 -15.60 41.71
C GLY A 639 -6.62 -15.86 40.24
N ALA A 640 -5.71 -15.11 39.61
CA ALA A 640 -5.32 -15.34 38.23
C ALA A 640 -4.57 -16.67 38.07
N ALA A 641 -4.72 -17.33 36.91
CA ALA A 641 -4.01 -18.57 36.58
C ALA A 641 -2.85 -18.29 35.61
N LEU A 642 -1.60 -18.44 36.04
CA LEU A 642 -0.40 -18.07 35.26
C LEU A 642 0.38 -19.27 34.72
N HIS A 643 -0.24 -20.46 34.66
CA HIS A 643 0.46 -21.67 34.26
C HIS A 643 1.06 -21.53 32.85
N ARG A 644 2.38 -21.67 32.74
CA ARG A 644 3.13 -21.63 31.47
C ARG A 644 3.06 -20.31 30.70
N GLY A 645 2.78 -19.20 31.39
CA GLY A 645 2.84 -17.87 30.77
C GLY A 645 4.25 -17.50 30.31
N ASN A 646 4.37 -16.80 29.18
CA ASN A 646 5.61 -16.22 28.70
C ASN A 646 5.62 -14.72 28.97
N PHE A 647 6.52 -14.28 29.83
CA PHE A 647 6.69 -12.91 30.30
C PHE A 647 8.07 -12.35 29.90
N GLN A 648 8.67 -12.88 28.83
CA GLN A 648 9.98 -12.46 28.35
C GLN A 648 10.07 -10.95 28.16
N TYR A 649 11.10 -10.34 28.77
CA TYR A 649 11.37 -8.90 28.70
C TYR A 649 10.19 -7.99 29.07
N SER A 650 9.19 -8.53 29.78
CA SER A 650 8.05 -7.76 30.27
C SER A 650 8.40 -6.99 31.53
N ASN A 651 7.62 -5.96 31.85
CA ASN A 651 7.72 -5.25 33.12
C ASN A 651 6.60 -5.69 34.07
N LEU A 652 6.97 -6.33 35.16
CA LEU A 652 6.11 -6.83 36.23
C LEU A 652 6.51 -6.24 37.60
N SER A 653 7.32 -5.17 37.62
CA SER A 653 7.82 -4.57 38.86
C SER A 653 6.70 -4.20 39.84
N GLY A 654 6.95 -4.40 41.13
CA GLY A 654 6.00 -4.11 42.21
C GLY A 654 4.73 -4.98 42.24
N THR A 655 4.65 -6.04 41.42
CA THR A 655 3.49 -6.95 41.38
C THR A 655 3.50 -7.91 42.56
N ASP A 656 2.33 -8.13 43.16
CA ASP A 656 2.12 -9.14 44.20
C ASP A 656 1.57 -10.43 43.58
N PHE A 657 2.34 -11.51 43.69
CA PHE A 657 1.99 -12.83 43.18
C PHE A 657 1.41 -13.74 44.26
N THR A 658 1.37 -13.34 45.54
CA THR A 658 0.89 -14.20 46.64
C THR A 658 -0.58 -14.60 46.48
N GLY A 659 -1.36 -13.77 45.78
CA GLY A 659 -2.77 -14.02 45.49
C GLY A 659 -3.06 -14.90 44.28
N VAL A 660 -2.06 -15.29 43.47
CA VAL A 660 -2.31 -16.10 42.26
C VAL A 660 -2.97 -17.44 42.61
N SER A 661 -3.80 -17.95 41.71
CA SER A 661 -4.54 -19.19 41.94
C SER A 661 -3.58 -20.33 42.36
N SER A 662 -3.95 -21.04 43.43
CA SER A 662 -3.22 -22.17 44.01
C SER A 662 -1.81 -21.90 44.57
N GLY A 663 -1.32 -20.64 44.57
CA GLY A 663 0.05 -20.32 44.99
C GLY A 663 1.13 -20.98 44.13
N LEU A 664 0.79 -21.32 42.88
CA LEU A 664 1.62 -22.12 41.98
C LEU A 664 1.81 -21.42 40.63
N ILE A 665 3.07 -21.15 40.28
CA ILE A 665 3.45 -20.61 38.97
C ILE A 665 4.33 -21.63 38.26
N GLN A 666 3.68 -22.65 37.69
CA GLN A 666 4.35 -23.72 36.99
C GLN A 666 4.69 -23.34 35.54
N GLY A 667 5.94 -23.51 35.11
CA GLY A 667 6.31 -23.48 33.69
C GLY A 667 6.45 -22.09 33.08
N ALA A 668 6.44 -21.03 33.91
CA ALA A 668 6.45 -19.66 33.42
C ALA A 668 7.85 -19.22 32.99
N ASN A 669 7.92 -18.30 32.04
CA ASN A 669 9.18 -17.77 31.52
C ASN A 669 9.29 -16.28 31.78
N PHE A 670 10.17 -15.90 32.69
CA PHE A 670 10.48 -14.52 33.07
C PHE A 670 11.85 -14.08 32.57
N MET A 671 12.41 -14.74 31.55
CA MET A 671 13.72 -14.39 31.02
C MET A 671 13.79 -12.90 30.63
N GLY A 672 14.77 -12.20 31.19
CA GLY A 672 14.98 -10.76 30.99
C GLY A 672 13.86 -9.84 31.50
N ALA A 673 12.86 -10.36 32.23
CA ALA A 673 11.76 -9.58 32.76
C ALA A 673 12.19 -8.66 33.90
N ASP A 674 11.53 -7.51 34.04
CA ASP A 674 11.65 -6.66 35.22
C ASP A 674 10.68 -7.12 36.31
N LEU A 675 11.23 -7.77 37.33
CA LEU A 675 10.55 -8.30 38.51
C LEU A 675 11.01 -7.57 39.78
N SER A 676 11.54 -6.35 39.67
CA SER A 676 11.98 -5.59 40.84
C SER A 676 10.83 -5.30 41.81
N ASP A 677 11.12 -5.37 43.11
CA ASP A 677 10.17 -5.14 44.21
C ASP A 677 8.90 -6.01 44.14
N THR A 678 8.94 -7.16 43.47
CA THR A 678 7.82 -8.12 43.39
C THR A 678 7.67 -8.94 44.67
N ASN A 679 6.46 -9.42 44.95
CA ASN A 679 6.18 -10.29 46.09
C ASN A 679 5.81 -11.71 45.64
N PHE A 680 6.72 -12.65 45.87
CA PHE A 680 6.60 -14.09 45.60
C PHE A 680 6.58 -14.93 46.89
N GLU A 681 6.24 -14.35 48.04
CA GLU A 681 6.24 -15.05 49.33
C GLU A 681 5.45 -16.37 49.27
N GLY A 682 6.11 -17.47 49.61
CA GLY A 682 5.49 -18.80 49.67
C GLY A 682 5.05 -19.39 48.32
N ILE A 683 5.36 -18.75 47.19
CA ILE A 683 5.00 -19.25 45.86
C ILE A 683 5.84 -20.46 45.49
N SER A 684 5.18 -21.49 44.94
CA SER A 684 5.85 -22.64 44.36
C SER A 684 5.97 -22.52 42.84
N PHE A 685 7.15 -22.78 42.30
CA PHE A 685 7.38 -22.82 40.85
C PHE A 685 7.43 -24.25 40.28
N VAL A 686 7.37 -25.25 41.17
CA VAL A 686 7.27 -26.67 40.85
C VAL A 686 5.99 -27.27 41.42
N VAL A 687 5.50 -28.34 40.81
CA VAL A 687 4.35 -29.07 41.34
C VAL A 687 4.84 -30.21 42.20
N ARG A 688 4.27 -30.37 43.41
CA ARG A 688 4.54 -31.50 44.30
C ARG A 688 3.31 -32.38 44.44
N ASP A 689 3.53 -33.70 44.52
CA ASP A 689 2.48 -34.67 44.79
C ASP A 689 2.09 -34.69 46.28
N ASN A 690 1.12 -35.54 46.63
CA ASN A 690 0.62 -35.65 48.01
C ASN A 690 1.68 -36.14 49.03
N ASN A 691 2.83 -36.65 48.56
CA ASN A 691 3.94 -37.08 49.41
C ASN A 691 5.05 -36.01 49.48
N GLY A 692 4.85 -34.84 48.85
CA GLY A 692 5.84 -33.75 48.78
C GLY A 692 6.93 -33.97 47.73
N LEU A 693 6.80 -34.98 46.86
CA LEU A 693 7.75 -35.26 45.78
C LEU A 693 7.41 -34.42 44.55
N ILE A 694 8.43 -33.96 43.83
CA ILE A 694 8.26 -33.22 42.58
C ILE A 694 7.52 -34.09 41.56
N GLN A 695 6.43 -33.56 41.01
CA GLN A 695 5.64 -34.22 39.98
C GLN A 695 6.40 -34.25 38.65
N ILE A 696 6.58 -35.45 38.11
CA ILE A 696 7.26 -35.69 36.83
C ILE A 696 6.22 -35.91 35.74
N TYR A 697 6.35 -35.16 34.66
CA TYR A 697 5.50 -35.29 33.47
C TYR A 697 6.19 -36.13 32.42
N THR A 698 5.41 -36.85 31.61
CA THR A 698 5.91 -37.62 30.46
C THR A 698 5.10 -37.24 29.23
N ARG A 699 5.78 -36.87 28.13
CA ARG A 699 5.14 -36.59 26.83
C ARG A 699 5.91 -37.30 25.72
N THR A 700 5.17 -37.93 24.81
CA THR A 700 5.72 -38.57 23.60
C THR A 700 5.38 -37.72 22.39
N PHE A 701 6.40 -37.42 21.59
CA PHE A 701 6.29 -36.72 20.32
C PHE A 701 6.58 -37.70 19.19
N THR A 702 5.66 -37.76 18.23
CA THR A 702 5.76 -38.68 17.11
C THR A 702 6.59 -38.08 15.98
N ASN A 703 7.45 -38.88 15.35
CA ASN A 703 8.21 -38.52 14.15
C ASN A 703 9.16 -37.30 14.28
N ILE A 704 9.63 -36.97 15.50
CA ILE A 704 10.55 -35.84 15.73
C ILE A 704 12.01 -36.26 15.91
N VAL A 705 12.38 -37.53 15.70
CA VAL A 705 13.77 -37.99 15.89
C VAL A 705 14.78 -37.24 15.01
N HIS A 706 14.33 -36.67 13.89
CA HIS A 706 15.14 -35.82 13.01
C HIS A 706 15.65 -34.54 13.69
N MET A 707 15.05 -34.14 14.81
CA MET A 707 15.49 -33.02 15.64
C MET A 707 16.63 -33.41 16.60
N VAL A 708 16.92 -34.71 16.71
CA VAL A 708 17.99 -35.25 17.56
C VAL A 708 19.19 -35.63 16.70
N ASP A 709 20.28 -34.89 16.88
CA ASP A 709 21.54 -35.12 16.18
C ASP A 709 22.09 -36.52 16.52
N SER A 710 22.73 -37.19 15.55
CA SER A 710 23.20 -38.58 15.70
C SER A 710 24.11 -38.77 16.90
N ASP A 711 24.97 -37.80 17.16
CA ASP A 711 26.01 -37.86 18.19
C ASP A 711 25.45 -37.66 19.60
N CYS A 712 24.18 -37.26 19.70
CA CYS A 712 23.43 -37.13 20.93
C CYS A 712 22.72 -38.41 21.33
N ARG A 713 22.61 -39.38 20.42
CA ARG A 713 21.94 -40.67 20.66
C ARG A 713 22.90 -41.64 21.34
N LEU A 714 22.46 -42.17 22.48
CA LEU A 714 23.17 -43.21 23.21
C LEU A 714 22.70 -44.59 22.74
N GLY A 715 23.59 -45.58 22.79
CA GLY A 715 23.30 -46.95 22.34
C GLY A 715 22.25 -47.70 23.17
N ASP A 716 21.77 -47.12 24.27
CA ASP A 716 20.70 -47.65 25.13
C ASP A 716 19.32 -47.10 24.77
N GLY A 717 19.20 -46.35 23.67
CA GLY A 717 17.93 -45.73 23.24
C GLY A 717 17.58 -44.45 24.00
N THR A 718 18.54 -43.83 24.69
CA THR A 718 18.36 -42.50 25.31
C THR A 718 19.18 -41.43 24.61
N MET A 719 18.92 -40.16 24.90
CA MET A 719 19.70 -39.03 24.43
C MET A 719 20.56 -38.47 25.57
N LYS A 720 21.85 -38.21 25.32
CA LYS A 720 22.66 -37.37 26.24
C LYS A 720 22.21 -35.91 26.10
N TYR A 721 22.47 -35.08 27.12
CA TYR A 721 22.17 -33.65 27.00
C TYR A 721 23.01 -33.02 25.88
N CYS A 722 22.33 -32.41 24.92
CA CYS A 722 22.90 -31.72 23.77
C CYS A 722 22.10 -30.44 23.55
N LEU A 723 22.73 -29.29 23.70
CA LEU A 723 22.03 -28.00 23.71
C LEU A 723 21.22 -27.77 22.42
N GLU A 724 21.81 -27.95 21.23
CA GLU A 724 21.10 -27.70 19.97
C GLU A 724 19.90 -28.64 19.76
N SER A 725 20.10 -29.95 19.94
CA SER A 725 19.00 -30.93 19.86
C SER A 725 17.92 -30.64 20.90
N TRP A 726 18.32 -30.22 22.11
CA TRP A 726 17.39 -29.85 23.16
C TRP A 726 16.58 -28.60 22.82
N GLU A 727 17.21 -27.53 22.34
CA GLU A 727 16.53 -26.30 21.94
C GLU A 727 15.52 -26.55 20.83
N LYS A 728 15.89 -27.33 19.80
CA LYS A 728 14.95 -27.77 18.75
C LYS A 728 13.71 -28.43 19.40
N ILE A 729 13.92 -29.43 20.26
CA ILE A 729 12.83 -30.18 20.91
C ILE A 729 12.01 -29.28 21.83
N ARG A 730 12.65 -28.40 22.61
CA ARG A 730 12.03 -27.45 23.54
C ARG A 730 11.08 -26.50 22.81
N MET A 731 11.48 -25.97 21.66
CA MET A 731 10.60 -25.13 20.83
C MET A 731 9.34 -25.90 20.37
N SER A 732 9.47 -27.20 20.03
CA SER A 732 8.30 -28.02 19.65
C SER A 732 7.34 -28.33 20.80
N LEU A 733 7.76 -28.17 22.05
CA LEU A 733 6.91 -28.36 23.22
C LEU A 733 5.92 -27.21 23.43
N ASN A 734 6.14 -26.06 22.78
CA ASN A 734 5.51 -24.77 23.11
C ASN A 734 5.53 -24.50 24.63
N ALA A 735 6.64 -24.88 25.27
CA ALA A 735 6.84 -24.79 26.69
C ALA A 735 8.20 -24.15 26.95
N TYR A 736 8.16 -23.05 27.69
CA TYR A 736 9.30 -22.15 27.77
C TYR A 736 10.30 -22.56 28.85
N ALA A 737 9.82 -23.00 30.02
CA ALA A 737 10.64 -23.36 31.16
C ALA A 737 10.38 -24.81 31.63
N LEU A 738 11.32 -25.73 31.33
CA LEU A 738 11.23 -27.13 31.75
C LEU A 738 12.60 -27.80 31.85
N VAL A 739 12.76 -28.67 32.85
CA VAL A 739 13.96 -29.48 33.07
C VAL A 739 13.74 -30.89 32.52
N PRO A 740 14.49 -31.33 31.49
CA PRO A 740 14.43 -32.71 31.04
C PRO A 740 15.16 -33.64 32.01
N LEU A 741 14.45 -34.62 32.55
CA LEU A 741 15.01 -35.68 33.39
C LEU A 741 15.53 -36.85 32.55
N ARG A 742 14.80 -37.22 31.49
CA ARG A 742 15.18 -38.31 30.60
C ARG A 742 14.53 -38.14 29.23
N ILE A 743 15.32 -38.31 28.17
CA ILE A 743 14.85 -38.28 26.79
C ILE A 743 15.09 -39.68 26.19
N GLN A 744 14.01 -40.36 25.83
CA GLN A 744 14.00 -41.70 25.24
C GLN A 744 13.66 -41.62 23.76
N ILE A 745 14.40 -42.34 22.94
CA ILE A 745 14.22 -42.41 21.49
C ILE A 745 13.73 -43.82 21.13
N SER A 746 12.59 -43.91 20.45
CA SER A 746 11.99 -45.18 20.04
C SER A 746 11.52 -45.09 18.59
N GLY A 747 12.32 -45.61 17.65
CA GLY A 747 12.08 -45.42 16.22
C GLY A 747 12.20 -43.93 15.87
N ASP A 748 11.15 -43.36 15.30
CA ASP A 748 11.08 -41.94 14.94
C ASP A 748 10.49 -41.05 16.06
N ASP A 749 10.12 -41.65 17.20
CA ASP A 749 9.44 -40.96 18.30
C ASP A 749 10.42 -40.60 19.43
N VAL A 750 10.15 -39.46 20.08
CA VAL A 750 10.91 -38.98 21.24
C VAL A 750 9.97 -38.85 22.45
N THR A 751 10.28 -39.56 23.53
CA THR A 751 9.56 -39.48 24.80
C THR A 751 10.40 -38.74 25.83
N ILE A 752 9.83 -37.69 26.41
CA ILE A 752 10.51 -36.78 27.35
C ILE A 752 9.84 -36.94 28.71
N LYS A 753 10.65 -37.27 29.72
CA LYS A 753 10.30 -37.09 31.13
C LYS A 753 10.86 -35.74 31.58
N PHE A 754 10.01 -34.87 32.09
CA PHE A 754 10.41 -33.51 32.44
C PHE A 754 9.65 -32.98 33.65
N VAL A 755 10.22 -31.94 34.26
CA VAL A 755 9.61 -31.14 35.32
C VAL A 755 9.47 -29.72 34.79
N PRO A 756 8.25 -29.19 34.63
CA PRO A 756 8.04 -27.77 34.41
C PRO A 756 8.50 -27.00 35.64
N THR A 757 9.34 -26.00 35.41
CA THR A 757 9.89 -25.08 36.42
C THR A 757 9.69 -23.65 35.90
N SER A 758 10.24 -22.63 36.56
CA SER A 758 10.24 -21.28 36.03
C SER A 758 11.64 -20.80 35.65
N GLU A 759 11.67 -19.98 34.61
CA GLU A 759 12.89 -19.40 34.02
C GLU A 759 13.01 -17.94 34.45
N PHE A 760 14.14 -17.56 35.05
CA PHE A 760 14.47 -16.21 35.50
C PHE A 760 15.84 -15.75 34.98
N ASP A 761 16.41 -16.44 33.97
CA ASP A 761 17.65 -16.03 33.35
C ASP A 761 17.59 -14.55 32.93
N GLU A 762 18.61 -13.78 33.31
CA GLU A 762 18.74 -12.34 33.06
C GLU A 762 17.62 -11.45 33.65
N ALA A 763 16.73 -12.00 34.48
CA ALA A 763 15.66 -11.22 35.12
C ALA A 763 16.19 -10.23 36.16
N ASN A 764 15.55 -9.07 36.26
CA ASN A 764 15.78 -8.11 37.33
C ASN A 764 14.90 -8.44 38.53
N LEU A 765 15.45 -9.03 39.57
CA LEU A 765 14.79 -9.43 40.83
C LEU A 765 15.21 -8.55 42.00
N ARG A 766 15.66 -7.32 41.74
CA ARG A 766 16.14 -6.41 42.80
C ARG A 766 15.04 -6.12 43.81
N GLY A 767 15.33 -6.31 45.09
CA GLY A 767 14.36 -6.06 46.16
C GLY A 767 13.16 -7.03 46.19
N ALA A 768 13.13 -8.06 45.34
CA ALA A 768 12.02 -9.01 45.32
C ALA A 768 11.93 -9.81 46.64
N ASN A 769 10.71 -10.02 47.13
CA ASN A 769 10.44 -10.90 48.26
C ASN A 769 10.16 -12.32 47.75
N LEU A 770 11.14 -13.20 47.88
CA LEU A 770 11.09 -14.63 47.54
C LEU A 770 11.07 -15.49 48.82
N SER A 771 10.71 -14.93 49.98
CA SER A 771 10.77 -15.66 51.25
C SER A 771 9.82 -16.87 51.25
N GLY A 772 10.31 -18.01 51.71
CA GLY A 772 9.55 -19.27 51.72
C GLY A 772 9.15 -19.83 50.36
N SER A 773 9.59 -19.23 49.24
CA SER A 773 9.27 -19.70 47.90
C SER A 773 9.98 -21.02 47.57
N ASP A 774 9.36 -21.84 46.71
CA ASP A 774 9.94 -23.07 46.19
C ASP A 774 10.45 -22.85 44.75
N LEU A 775 11.75 -22.52 44.67
CA LEU A 775 12.54 -22.29 43.47
C LEU A 775 13.35 -23.55 43.09
N THR A 776 12.94 -24.73 43.54
CA THR A 776 13.60 -25.99 43.19
C THR A 776 13.71 -26.13 41.68
N LEU A 777 14.90 -26.46 41.16
CA LEU A 777 15.18 -26.54 39.72
C LEU A 777 14.99 -25.20 38.96
N GLY A 778 14.99 -24.06 39.64
CA GLY A 778 14.88 -22.74 39.00
C GLY A 778 16.13 -22.36 38.22
N PHE A 779 15.94 -21.67 37.10
CA PHE A 779 17.02 -21.08 36.30
C PHE A 779 17.12 -19.59 36.62
N LEU A 780 18.27 -19.14 37.13
CA LEU A 780 18.54 -17.77 37.55
C LEU A 780 19.90 -17.28 37.01
N THR A 781 20.32 -17.77 35.85
CA THR A 781 21.59 -17.41 35.21
C THR A 781 21.61 -15.92 34.93
N LEU A 782 22.64 -15.21 35.36
CA LEU A 782 22.79 -13.75 35.18
C LEU A 782 21.66 -12.87 35.78
N ALA A 783 20.75 -13.42 36.58
CA ALA A 783 19.71 -12.65 37.24
C ALA A 783 20.29 -11.63 38.27
N ASP A 784 19.65 -10.48 38.42
CA ASP A 784 20.01 -9.49 39.45
C ASP A 784 19.12 -9.65 40.70
N LEU A 785 19.66 -10.27 41.75
CA LEU A 785 19.01 -10.51 43.03
C LEU A 785 19.47 -9.51 44.10
N THR A 786 19.96 -8.33 43.71
CA THR A 786 20.44 -7.33 44.68
C THR A 786 19.34 -6.95 45.67
N ASN A 787 19.62 -7.03 46.97
CA ASN A 787 18.66 -6.80 48.06
C ASN A 787 17.42 -7.73 48.08
N ALA A 788 17.42 -8.84 47.33
CA ALA A 788 16.29 -9.78 47.37
C ALA A 788 16.20 -10.52 48.72
N ASP A 789 14.99 -10.79 49.19
CA ASP A 789 14.74 -11.61 50.38
C ASP A 789 14.43 -13.05 49.98
N LEU A 790 15.35 -13.97 50.25
CA LEU A 790 15.23 -15.40 50.00
C LEU A 790 15.14 -16.19 51.32
N THR A 791 14.70 -15.55 52.41
CA THR A 791 14.61 -16.19 53.73
C THR A 791 13.74 -17.45 53.65
N ASN A 792 14.29 -18.59 54.07
CA ASN A 792 13.64 -19.92 54.00
C ASN A 792 13.22 -20.39 52.60
N ALA A 793 13.72 -19.79 51.51
CA ALA A 793 13.42 -20.27 50.16
C ALA A 793 14.12 -21.62 49.86
N ASP A 794 13.48 -22.49 49.08
CA ASP A 794 14.09 -23.73 48.59
C ASP A 794 14.67 -23.52 47.20
N LEU A 795 16.00 -23.49 47.09
CA LEU A 795 16.74 -23.39 45.82
C LEU A 795 17.43 -24.72 45.48
N SER A 796 16.91 -25.85 45.94
CA SER A 796 17.50 -27.15 45.64
C SER A 796 17.64 -27.36 44.13
N ASN A 797 18.82 -27.75 43.66
CA ASN A 797 19.14 -27.91 42.24
C ASN A 797 18.92 -26.66 41.36
N ALA A 798 18.81 -25.45 41.92
CA ALA A 798 18.71 -24.21 41.14
C ALA A 798 20.06 -23.83 40.51
N ILE A 799 20.02 -23.11 39.37
CA ILE A 799 21.21 -22.65 38.65
C ILE A 799 21.36 -21.13 38.82
N LEU A 800 22.42 -20.69 39.51
CA LEU A 800 22.68 -19.27 39.80
C LEU A 800 23.95 -18.75 39.09
N THR A 801 24.29 -19.33 37.93
CA THR A 801 25.53 -18.99 37.23
C THR A 801 25.54 -17.51 36.81
N GLY A 802 26.51 -16.74 37.28
CA GLY A 802 26.66 -15.31 37.01
C GLY A 802 25.66 -14.39 37.72
N ALA A 803 24.71 -14.92 38.49
CA ALA A 803 23.71 -14.14 39.21
C ALA A 803 24.34 -13.18 40.22
N ASN A 804 23.79 -11.98 40.35
CA ASN A 804 24.27 -10.97 41.30
C ASN A 804 23.48 -11.03 42.61
N LEU A 805 24.11 -11.43 43.71
CA LEU A 805 23.48 -11.60 45.02
C LEU A 805 23.92 -10.52 46.04
N THR A 806 24.31 -9.34 45.56
CA THR A 806 24.74 -8.24 46.44
C THR A 806 23.65 -7.94 47.46
N ASP A 807 23.98 -8.02 48.75
CA ASP A 807 23.06 -7.74 49.86
C ASP A 807 21.76 -8.58 49.88
N ALA A 808 21.73 -9.72 49.18
CA ALA A 808 20.60 -10.65 49.24
C ALA A 808 20.54 -11.38 50.60
N ASN A 809 19.33 -11.58 51.15
CA ASN A 809 19.14 -12.30 52.42
C ASN A 809 18.78 -13.77 52.16
N LEU A 810 19.72 -14.69 52.38
CA LEU A 810 19.50 -16.14 52.24
C LEU A 810 19.37 -16.87 53.58
N THR A 811 18.93 -16.19 54.64
CA THR A 811 18.82 -16.80 55.97
C THR A 811 17.85 -18.00 55.94
N GLY A 812 18.34 -19.20 56.25
CA GLY A 812 17.51 -20.42 56.26
C GLY A 812 17.18 -20.99 54.89
N ALA A 813 17.73 -20.43 53.79
CA ALA A 813 17.52 -20.97 52.45
C ALA A 813 18.13 -22.38 52.28
N ILE A 814 17.46 -23.25 51.52
CA ILE A 814 17.91 -24.60 51.19
C ILE A 814 18.66 -24.56 49.86
N LEU A 815 19.94 -24.96 49.85
CA LEU A 815 20.83 -24.87 48.69
C LEU A 815 21.33 -26.24 48.21
N THR A 816 20.57 -27.31 48.48
CA THR A 816 21.00 -28.69 48.19
C THR A 816 21.24 -28.86 46.69
N GLU A 817 22.47 -29.18 46.29
CA GLU A 817 22.88 -29.37 44.88
C GLU A 817 22.67 -28.14 43.98
N ALA A 818 22.52 -26.94 44.55
CA ALA A 818 22.45 -25.70 43.77
C ALA A 818 23.80 -25.37 43.10
N VAL A 819 23.77 -24.83 41.88
CA VAL A 819 24.96 -24.36 41.15
C VAL A 819 25.25 -22.92 41.55
N LEU A 820 26.21 -22.73 42.46
CA LEU A 820 26.51 -21.45 43.11
C LEU A 820 27.65 -20.65 42.45
N ASN A 821 27.82 -20.73 41.13
CA ASN A 821 28.77 -19.91 40.37
C ASN A 821 28.25 -18.45 40.22
N CYS A 822 27.90 -17.82 41.33
CA CYS A 822 27.29 -16.49 41.41
C CYS A 822 28.29 -15.41 41.80
N LYS A 823 27.83 -14.16 41.93
CA LYS A 823 28.66 -12.99 42.26
C LYS A 823 28.20 -12.30 43.54
N ASN A 824 29.15 -11.68 44.23
CA ASN A 824 28.93 -10.72 45.32
C ASN A 824 28.22 -11.23 46.59
N HIS A 825 28.27 -12.54 46.87
CA HIS A 825 27.74 -13.10 48.13
C HIS A 825 28.66 -14.21 48.69
N PRO A 826 28.78 -14.38 50.02
CA PRO A 826 29.68 -15.38 50.64
C PRO A 826 29.41 -16.86 50.27
N ILE A 827 28.22 -17.18 49.78
CA ILE A 827 27.88 -18.55 49.34
C ILE A 827 28.41 -18.88 47.94
N CYS A 828 28.83 -17.87 47.18
CA CYS A 828 29.24 -18.06 45.79
C CYS A 828 30.57 -18.81 45.72
N VAL A 829 30.62 -19.81 44.86
CA VAL A 829 31.78 -20.68 44.66
C VAL A 829 32.26 -20.48 43.21
N ASN A 830 33.50 -20.02 43.06
CA ASN A 830 34.14 -19.80 41.76
C ASN A 830 34.42 -21.11 41.01
#